data_AF-A0AAD5LZV6-F1
#
_entry.id   AF-A0AAD5LZV6-F1
#
_cell.length_a   1.000
_cell.length_b   1.000
_cell.length_c   1.000
_cell.angle_alpha   90.00
_cell.angle_beta   90.00
_cell.angle_gamma   90.00
#
_symmetry.space_group_name_H-M   'P 1'
#
loop_
_entity.id
_entity.type
_entity.pdbx_description
1 polymer ?
#
loop_
_entity_poly.entity_id
_entity_poly.type
_entity_poly.pdbx_seq_one_letter_code
_entity_poly.pdbx_strand_id
1 'polypeptide(L)'
;MRVFSSPLAAGAALVAVGVVSSGAASAQELINGVRLYGINYNPRKDAHWLPNWQACKNDWEVRQDFEMLRRLTDRVRIYGLADCEQGRQVVTLAKQYGLQVHLGLWTSKDRGTFDADFSRLQDLVRDGLVDGNVVGVHVGSEAIYREDVKPNDAIDYFYRVRNLLRDRGIQTPVTITDVVDVYYNNPQLLDHVDYVSVNQFSFWEKKEPAEAVTSTLNRLRAIRDLAASKNKEFVLSETGWATAGQNEDTSETSNEASAEFFRNFYHQARARDLKYYYFGSFDANWRLKESGKEVEIHFGLIYENRDLKEPFRQFNAGRRELLNIRARTTGLLVAEELAGGDMAHVKEYVRLAEPSDNWLEREQAGWFFDRDTRQIRSLHDDRCLDAYQPTNGGAVHLWKCLPNENNQKWEYDAGTGKLRHAHHHNFCLDNDPDQNNKLQLWECSWGNANQEWDLIKPGAAGNSAGLVLRTKESLAQLVRRGNKLALEYGAGVLPDAQWTYDSASGLIRAKDSDFCIDAYEPWNGGTVHTWQCNSNERNQRWDFNSATGQFVHRELKMDGRVAMCLDADRQASKVQLWSCHDMNQDADAWWKNNQAWRPVSASARLFKLMNDDRSVVEYVDKTNLVGKPASKSDAQLWLFDSAKKSIISKWNGECLDGYEAKENGAVHMWGCNGNDNQKWTYNSGEKRFHKASNADYCLAYGGGKKLVVKRCNLNDASQTFVFGSVE
;
A
#
# COMPACT_ATOMS: atom_id res chain seq x y z
N MET A 1 7.60 -32.93 72.95
CA MET A 1 7.94 -31.57 73.43
C MET A 1 9.11 -31.06 72.59
N ARG A 2 8.86 -30.01 71.78
CA ARG A 2 9.74 -28.93 71.25
C ARG A 2 11.20 -29.25 70.80
N VAL A 3 11.57 -29.12 69.50
CA VAL A 3 11.94 -27.89 68.70
C VAL A 3 13.48 -27.81 68.54
N PHE A 4 14.16 -27.46 67.44
CA PHE A 4 13.87 -26.99 66.07
C PHE A 4 15.09 -27.17 65.12
N SER A 5 14.77 -27.32 63.83
CA SER A 5 15.35 -26.81 62.57
C SER A 5 16.82 -27.05 62.12
N SER A 6 16.89 -27.44 60.85
CA SER A 6 17.97 -28.08 60.07
C SER A 6 19.04 -27.15 59.46
N PRO A 7 20.16 -27.72 58.94
CA PRO A 7 21.28 -26.94 58.40
C PRO A 7 21.64 -27.24 56.91
N LEU A 8 22.58 -26.42 56.40
CA LEU A 8 23.62 -26.67 55.37
C LEU A 8 23.30 -26.59 53.86
N ALA A 9 24.07 -25.75 53.16
CA ALA A 9 25.28 -26.15 52.40
C ALA A 9 26.01 -24.89 51.89
N ALA A 10 27.20 -24.54 52.43
CA ALA A 10 28.54 -24.95 52.00
C ALA A 10 28.97 -24.36 50.63
N GLY A 11 29.69 -23.23 50.67
CA GLY A 11 30.40 -22.65 49.53
C GLY A 11 31.91 -22.80 49.70
N ALA A 12 32.58 -23.34 48.69
CA ALA A 12 34.02 -23.37 48.57
C ALA A 12 34.43 -22.54 47.34
N ALA A 13 35.37 -21.62 47.55
CA ALA A 13 35.97 -20.78 46.53
C ALA A 13 37.11 -21.51 45.80
N LEU A 14 37.23 -21.31 44.49
CA LEU A 14 38.45 -21.55 43.73
C LEU A 14 38.56 -20.49 42.61
N VAL A 15 39.78 -19.96 42.50
CA VAL A 15 40.22 -18.84 41.67
C VAL A 15 40.12 -19.18 40.17
N ALA A 16 39.47 -18.32 39.39
CA ALA A 16 39.41 -18.44 37.92
C ALA A 16 40.34 -17.41 37.25
N VAL A 17 41.27 -17.94 36.46
CA VAL A 17 42.10 -17.23 35.49
C VAL A 17 41.19 -16.60 34.43
N GLY A 18 41.35 -15.31 34.19
CA GLY A 18 40.57 -14.57 33.20
C GLY A 18 40.86 -15.06 31.79
N VAL A 19 39.91 -15.79 31.21
CA VAL A 19 39.80 -15.98 29.76
C VAL A 19 39.01 -14.78 29.24
N VAL A 20 39.68 -13.90 28.48
CA VAL A 20 38.98 -12.93 27.63
C VAL A 20 38.32 -13.74 26.52
N SER A 21 37.06 -14.09 26.70
CA SER A 21 36.24 -14.61 25.60
C SER A 21 35.97 -13.45 24.64
N SER A 22 36.60 -13.48 23.46
CA SER A 22 36.13 -12.73 22.29
C SER A 22 34.70 -13.20 21.98
N GLY A 23 33.71 -12.49 22.52
CA GLY A 23 32.31 -12.74 22.24
C GLY A 23 32.04 -12.49 20.77
N ALA A 24 31.94 -13.55 19.97
CA ALA A 24 31.26 -13.50 18.70
C ALA A 24 29.81 -13.07 18.99
N ALA A 25 29.41 -11.92 18.46
CA ALA A 25 28.04 -11.44 18.54
C ALA A 25 27.08 -12.55 18.08
N SER A 26 26.08 -12.85 18.90
CA SER A 26 25.10 -13.88 18.62
C SER A 26 24.30 -13.55 17.36
N ALA A 27 23.79 -14.57 16.68
CA ALA A 27 23.21 -14.53 15.33
C ALA A 27 21.89 -13.72 15.16
N GLN A 28 21.57 -12.79 16.07
CA GLN A 28 20.32 -12.02 16.10
C GLN A 28 20.52 -10.50 15.98
N GLU A 29 21.75 -9.97 16.02
CA GLU A 29 22.04 -8.54 16.21
C GLU A 29 22.62 -7.82 14.96
N LEU A 30 21.96 -7.94 13.80
CA LEU A 30 22.29 -7.11 12.63
C LEU A 30 21.02 -6.40 12.17
N ILE A 31 21.01 -5.07 12.32
CA ILE A 31 19.88 -4.14 12.05
C ILE A 31 18.52 -4.75 12.47
N ASN A 32 18.24 -4.79 13.79
CA ASN A 32 17.09 -5.48 14.38
C ASN A 32 15.78 -5.39 13.56
N GLY A 33 15.41 -6.50 12.91
CA GLY A 33 14.13 -6.64 12.19
C GLY A 33 14.01 -5.95 10.84
N VAL A 34 15.13 -5.43 10.28
CA VAL A 34 15.15 -4.78 8.96
C VAL A 34 15.59 -5.77 7.88
N ARG A 35 14.81 -5.82 6.80
CA ARG A 35 15.15 -6.53 5.57
C ARG A 35 14.96 -5.58 4.39
N LEU A 36 16.02 -5.33 3.63
CA LEU A 36 16.02 -4.45 2.45
C LEU A 36 15.55 -5.21 1.22
N TYR A 37 14.90 -4.51 0.27
CA TYR A 37 14.54 -5.10 -1.02
C TYR A 37 15.78 -5.65 -1.75
N GLY A 38 16.83 -4.81 -1.84
CA GLY A 38 18.13 -5.13 -2.40
C GLY A 38 19.21 -4.16 -1.93
N ILE A 39 20.47 -4.52 -2.19
CA ILE A 39 21.63 -3.67 -1.90
C ILE A 39 22.64 -3.69 -3.04
N ASN A 40 23.27 -2.55 -3.31
CA ASN A 40 24.34 -2.46 -4.32
C ASN A 40 25.63 -3.07 -3.77
N TYR A 41 26.21 -4.00 -4.52
CA TYR A 41 27.42 -4.75 -4.18
C TYR A 41 28.50 -4.55 -5.24
N ASN A 42 29.74 -4.36 -4.80
CA ASN A 42 30.90 -4.31 -5.67
C ASN A 42 32.06 -5.12 -5.04
N PRO A 43 32.61 -6.13 -5.73
CA PRO A 43 33.71 -6.93 -5.21
C PRO A 43 35.09 -6.26 -5.35
N ARG A 44 35.17 -5.06 -5.92
CA ARG A 44 36.40 -4.27 -5.98
C ARG A 44 36.82 -3.79 -4.58
N LYS A 45 38.11 -3.92 -4.28
CA LYS A 45 38.75 -3.51 -3.02
C LYS A 45 39.97 -2.62 -3.20
N ASP A 46 40.44 -2.43 -4.44
CA ASP A 46 41.51 -1.48 -4.77
C ASP A 46 41.28 -0.88 -6.18
N ALA A 47 42.09 0.11 -6.55
CA ALA A 47 41.95 0.89 -7.77
C ALA A 47 41.91 0.03 -9.06
N HIS A 48 41.13 0.47 -10.06
CA HIS A 48 40.90 -0.29 -11.29
C HIS A 48 42.15 -0.59 -12.15
N TRP A 49 43.21 0.20 -12.04
CA TRP A 49 44.46 -0.03 -12.78
C TRP A 49 45.37 -1.11 -12.15
N LEU A 50 45.02 -1.64 -10.98
CA LEU A 50 45.78 -2.71 -10.34
C LEU A 50 45.34 -4.10 -10.87
N PRO A 51 46.23 -5.10 -10.88
CA PRO A 51 45.88 -6.46 -11.29
C PRO A 51 44.73 -7.04 -10.46
N ASN A 52 43.86 -7.84 -11.09
CA ASN A 52 42.66 -8.40 -10.44
C ASN A 52 42.94 -9.15 -9.13
N TRP A 53 44.05 -9.91 -9.04
CA TRP A 53 44.38 -10.66 -7.81
C TRP A 53 44.64 -9.76 -6.59
N GLN A 54 44.97 -8.48 -6.81
CA GLN A 54 45.12 -7.47 -5.78
C GLN A 54 43.84 -6.64 -5.62
N ALA A 55 43.27 -6.19 -6.75
CA ALA A 55 42.22 -5.18 -6.77
C ALA A 55 40.81 -5.74 -6.53
N CYS A 56 40.63 -7.05 -6.63
CA CYS A 56 39.34 -7.72 -6.58
C CYS A 56 39.26 -8.72 -5.43
N LYS A 57 38.07 -8.88 -4.86
CA LYS A 57 37.78 -9.91 -3.86
C LYS A 57 37.81 -11.30 -4.51
N ASN A 58 38.47 -12.24 -3.87
CA ASN A 58 38.42 -13.65 -4.28
C ASN A 58 37.15 -14.34 -3.77
N ASP A 59 36.92 -15.59 -4.17
CA ASP A 59 35.71 -16.34 -3.79
C ASP A 59 35.49 -16.43 -2.29
N TRP A 60 36.56 -16.59 -1.51
CA TRP A 60 36.45 -16.65 -0.05
C TRP A 60 35.98 -15.31 0.52
N GLU A 61 36.53 -14.19 0.03
CA GLU A 61 36.13 -12.85 0.45
C GLU A 61 34.66 -12.55 0.07
N VAL A 62 34.23 -12.92 -1.14
CA VAL A 62 32.83 -12.75 -1.58
C VAL A 62 31.86 -13.63 -0.78
N ARG A 63 32.27 -14.86 -0.42
CA ARG A 63 31.49 -15.74 0.47
C ARG A 63 31.26 -15.10 1.84
N GLN A 64 32.30 -14.50 2.42
CA GLN A 64 32.19 -13.78 3.70
C GLN A 64 31.26 -12.57 3.57
N ASP A 65 31.33 -11.85 2.44
CA ASP A 65 30.41 -10.74 2.17
C ASP A 65 28.96 -11.25 2.08
N PHE A 66 28.70 -12.35 1.38
CA PHE A 66 27.35 -12.89 1.23
C PHE A 66 26.77 -13.50 2.51
N GLU A 67 27.59 -14.06 3.41
CA GLU A 67 27.14 -14.44 4.75
C GLU A 67 26.59 -13.26 5.56
N MET A 68 27.16 -12.08 5.33
CA MET A 68 26.68 -10.83 5.91
C MET A 68 25.44 -10.31 5.18
N LEU A 69 25.49 -10.19 3.85
CA LEU A 69 24.42 -9.58 3.07
C LEU A 69 23.11 -10.38 3.09
N ARG A 70 23.16 -11.71 3.14
CA ARG A 70 21.94 -12.56 3.21
C ARG A 70 21.12 -12.36 4.48
N ARG A 71 21.71 -11.72 5.50
CA ARG A 71 21.01 -11.33 6.74
C ARG A 71 20.27 -10.01 6.60
N LEU A 72 20.67 -9.17 5.63
CA LEU A 72 20.11 -7.84 5.39
C LEU A 72 19.14 -7.80 4.21
N THR A 73 19.32 -8.68 3.22
CA THR A 73 18.53 -8.67 1.99
C THR A 73 18.53 -10.03 1.30
N ASP A 74 17.59 -10.20 0.38
CA ASP A 74 17.54 -11.32 -0.57
C ASP A 74 18.23 -11.01 -1.90
N ARG A 75 18.60 -9.74 -2.16
CA ARG A 75 19.04 -9.29 -3.48
C ARG A 75 20.30 -8.46 -3.43
N VAL A 76 21.26 -8.79 -4.28
CA VAL A 76 22.41 -7.94 -4.57
C VAL A 76 22.31 -7.40 -6.00
N ARG A 77 22.73 -6.15 -6.21
CA ARG A 77 22.94 -5.58 -7.55
C ARG A 77 24.42 -5.36 -7.79
N ILE A 78 24.92 -5.78 -8.95
CA ILE A 78 26.27 -5.48 -9.43
C ILE A 78 26.23 -4.53 -10.61
N TYR A 79 27.34 -3.82 -10.87
CA TYR A 79 27.41 -2.73 -11.85
C TYR A 79 27.87 -3.15 -13.25
N GLY A 80 28.68 -4.20 -13.32
CA GLY A 80 29.26 -4.74 -14.54
C GLY A 80 29.56 -6.22 -14.39
N LEU A 81 30.05 -6.85 -15.46
CA LEU A 81 30.32 -8.29 -15.50
C LEU A 81 31.80 -8.62 -15.70
N ALA A 82 32.50 -7.87 -16.55
CA ALA A 82 33.90 -8.10 -16.89
C ALA A 82 34.85 -7.55 -15.83
N ASP A 83 34.53 -6.42 -15.22
CA ASP A 83 35.36 -5.88 -14.14
C ASP A 83 35.45 -6.88 -12.98
N CYS A 84 36.66 -7.16 -12.52
CA CYS A 84 36.95 -8.23 -11.55
C CYS A 84 36.45 -9.64 -11.93
N GLU A 85 36.09 -9.90 -13.20
CA GLU A 85 35.39 -11.12 -13.63
C GLU A 85 34.17 -11.44 -12.75
N GLN A 86 33.55 -10.39 -12.21
CA GLN A 86 32.60 -10.50 -11.12
C GLN A 86 31.31 -11.22 -11.52
N GLY A 87 30.89 -11.13 -12.79
CA GLY A 87 29.60 -11.65 -13.24
C GLY A 87 29.43 -13.15 -12.91
N ARG A 88 30.43 -13.98 -13.24
CA ARG A 88 30.37 -15.42 -12.95
C ARG A 88 30.51 -15.71 -11.46
N GLN A 89 31.47 -15.06 -10.80
CA GLN A 89 31.74 -15.27 -9.39
C GLN A 89 30.51 -14.94 -8.55
N VAL A 90 29.94 -13.74 -8.71
CA VAL A 90 28.79 -13.25 -7.94
C VAL A 90 27.56 -14.10 -8.20
N VAL A 91 27.20 -14.40 -9.46
CA VAL A 91 26.01 -15.21 -9.77
C VAL A 91 26.13 -16.62 -9.18
N THR A 92 27.30 -17.25 -9.30
CA THR A 92 27.53 -18.60 -8.80
C THR A 92 27.46 -18.64 -7.28
N LEU A 93 28.11 -17.71 -6.61
CA LEU A 93 28.13 -17.66 -5.15
C LEU A 93 26.78 -17.23 -4.58
N ALA A 94 26.09 -16.26 -5.18
CA ALA A 94 24.81 -15.77 -4.69
C ALA A 94 23.78 -16.92 -4.60
N LYS A 95 23.73 -17.80 -5.62
CA LYS A 95 22.90 -19.02 -5.60
C LYS A 95 23.16 -19.90 -4.38
N GLN A 96 24.42 -20.07 -3.99
CA GLN A 96 24.80 -20.91 -2.84
C GLN A 96 24.33 -20.33 -1.49
N TYR A 97 24.13 -19.01 -1.43
CA TYR A 97 23.66 -18.31 -0.22
C TYR A 97 22.17 -17.97 -0.23
N GLY A 98 21.44 -18.36 -1.29
CA GLY A 98 20.03 -18.02 -1.48
C GLY A 98 19.79 -16.55 -1.85
N LEU A 99 20.82 -15.85 -2.34
CA LEU A 99 20.74 -14.48 -2.81
C LEU A 99 20.42 -14.44 -4.30
N GLN A 100 19.49 -13.57 -4.67
CA GLN A 100 19.17 -13.17 -6.04
C GLN A 100 20.10 -12.05 -6.52
N VAL A 101 20.32 -11.98 -7.84
CA VAL A 101 21.26 -11.03 -8.45
C VAL A 101 20.55 -10.17 -9.50
N HIS A 102 20.78 -8.87 -9.40
CA HIS A 102 20.53 -7.92 -10.47
C HIS A 102 21.85 -7.65 -11.20
N LEU A 103 21.94 -8.05 -12.47
CA LEU A 103 23.15 -7.86 -13.26
C LEU A 103 23.21 -6.44 -13.81
N GLY A 104 24.39 -5.83 -13.79
CA GLY A 104 24.69 -4.61 -14.54
C GLY A 104 25.62 -4.94 -15.69
N LEU A 105 25.44 -4.25 -16.81
CA LEU A 105 26.40 -4.18 -17.91
C LEU A 105 26.91 -2.75 -17.97
N TRP A 106 28.16 -2.55 -17.63
CA TRP A 106 28.78 -1.22 -17.60
C TRP A 106 28.98 -0.69 -19.02
N THR A 107 28.70 0.59 -19.22
CA THR A 107 28.84 1.29 -20.50
C THR A 107 29.65 2.56 -20.28
N SER A 108 30.55 2.88 -21.20
CA SER A 108 31.40 4.08 -21.17
C SER A 108 31.52 4.66 -22.60
N LYS A 109 32.32 5.74 -22.76
CA LYS A 109 32.67 6.30 -24.09
C LYS A 109 33.35 5.28 -25.00
N ASP A 110 34.09 4.34 -24.42
CA ASP A 110 34.68 3.25 -25.17
C ASP A 110 33.66 2.11 -25.30
N ARG A 111 33.20 1.89 -26.53
CA ARG A 111 32.31 0.78 -26.89
C ARG A 111 32.86 -0.60 -26.50
N GLY A 112 34.19 -0.75 -26.45
CA GLY A 112 34.84 -1.98 -25.97
C GLY A 112 34.45 -2.36 -24.54
N THR A 113 34.07 -1.38 -23.70
CA THR A 113 33.59 -1.62 -22.33
C THR A 113 32.27 -2.39 -22.32
N PHE A 114 31.29 -1.94 -23.12
CA PHE A 114 30.01 -2.65 -23.24
C PHE A 114 30.20 -4.02 -23.89
N ASP A 115 31.02 -4.12 -24.94
CA ASP A 115 31.22 -5.39 -25.65
C ASP A 115 31.91 -6.44 -24.75
N ALA A 116 32.80 -6.03 -23.82
CA ALA A 116 33.38 -6.91 -22.82
C ALA A 116 32.32 -7.46 -21.85
N ASP A 117 31.48 -6.60 -21.29
CA ASP A 117 30.39 -7.00 -20.38
C ASP A 117 29.33 -7.86 -21.10
N PHE A 118 28.98 -7.50 -22.34
CA PHE A 118 28.06 -8.27 -23.16
C PHE A 118 28.59 -9.67 -23.47
N SER A 119 29.89 -9.80 -23.75
CA SER A 119 30.56 -11.11 -23.92
C SER A 119 30.47 -11.96 -22.65
N ARG A 120 30.66 -11.36 -21.47
CA ARG A 120 30.46 -12.07 -20.19
C ARG A 120 29.01 -12.46 -19.95
N LEU A 121 28.04 -11.63 -20.34
CA LEU A 121 26.64 -12.03 -20.29
C LEU A 121 26.36 -13.24 -21.20
N GLN A 122 26.92 -13.26 -22.42
CA GLN A 122 26.80 -14.41 -23.32
C GLN A 122 27.38 -15.69 -22.69
N ASP A 123 28.52 -15.59 -22.00
CA ASP A 123 29.10 -16.70 -21.24
C ASP A 123 28.16 -17.21 -20.14
N LEU A 124 27.55 -16.31 -19.36
CA LEU A 124 26.59 -16.69 -18.31
C LEU A 124 25.33 -17.35 -18.88
N VAL A 125 24.81 -16.83 -20.00
CA VAL A 125 23.63 -17.38 -20.69
C VAL A 125 23.95 -18.75 -21.28
N ARG A 126 25.09 -18.91 -21.96
CA ARG A 126 25.54 -20.19 -22.54
C ARG A 126 25.63 -21.27 -21.45
N ASP A 127 26.15 -20.90 -20.28
CA ASP A 127 26.39 -21.84 -19.20
C ASP A 127 25.17 -22.04 -18.27
N GLY A 128 24.01 -21.48 -18.63
CA GLY A 128 22.76 -21.65 -17.88
C GLY A 128 22.76 -20.95 -16.52
N LEU A 129 23.63 -19.96 -16.30
CA LEU A 129 23.73 -19.24 -15.02
C LEU A 129 22.68 -18.14 -14.90
N VAL A 130 22.15 -17.62 -16.02
CA VAL A 130 21.02 -16.68 -16.04
C VAL A 130 19.70 -17.48 -15.98
N ASP A 131 19.26 -17.77 -14.76
CA ASP A 131 18.01 -18.48 -14.44
C ASP A 131 17.14 -17.66 -13.47
N GLY A 132 16.21 -18.31 -12.75
CA GLY A 132 15.34 -17.65 -11.78
C GLY A 132 16.05 -16.93 -10.62
N ASN A 133 17.36 -17.11 -10.45
CA ASN A 133 18.13 -16.33 -9.49
C ASN A 133 18.53 -14.93 -10.01
N VAL A 134 18.50 -14.72 -11.32
CA VAL A 134 18.78 -13.41 -11.93
C VAL A 134 17.46 -12.67 -12.14
N VAL A 135 17.24 -11.64 -11.34
CA VAL A 135 15.94 -10.92 -11.26
C VAL A 135 15.81 -9.78 -12.26
N GLY A 136 16.91 -9.35 -12.88
CA GLY A 136 16.91 -8.29 -13.89
C GLY A 136 18.30 -8.01 -14.44
N VAL A 137 18.35 -7.25 -15.53
CA VAL A 137 19.58 -6.80 -16.18
C VAL A 137 19.52 -5.30 -16.47
N HIS A 138 20.43 -4.53 -15.87
CA HIS A 138 20.65 -3.12 -16.17
C HIS A 138 21.66 -2.97 -17.29
N VAL A 139 21.30 -2.21 -18.31
CA VAL A 139 22.20 -1.83 -19.41
C VAL A 139 22.62 -0.39 -19.20
N GLY A 140 23.87 -0.23 -18.76
CA GLY A 140 24.41 1.03 -18.28
C GLY A 140 23.96 1.38 -16.86
N SER A 141 24.67 2.33 -16.27
CA SER A 141 24.30 3.02 -15.04
C SER A 141 24.81 4.44 -15.18
N GLU A 142 23.91 5.43 -15.28
CA GLU A 142 24.23 6.86 -15.45
C GLU A 142 25.06 7.19 -16.70
N ALA A 143 25.00 6.33 -17.73
CA ALA A 143 25.86 6.46 -18.89
C ALA A 143 25.43 7.59 -19.82
N ILE A 144 24.13 7.90 -19.88
CA ILE A 144 23.62 9.05 -20.61
C ILE A 144 23.92 10.31 -19.81
N TYR A 145 23.73 10.29 -18.48
CA TYR A 145 24.07 11.40 -17.59
C TYR A 145 25.55 11.81 -17.67
N ARG A 146 26.47 10.84 -17.71
CA ARG A 146 27.92 11.09 -17.88
C ARG A 146 28.31 11.49 -19.31
N GLU A 147 27.35 11.57 -20.23
CA GLU A 147 27.58 11.80 -21.66
C GLU A 147 28.52 10.76 -22.28
N ASP A 148 28.54 9.55 -21.72
CA ASP A 148 29.33 8.44 -22.21
C ASP A 148 28.69 7.82 -23.45
N VAL A 149 27.35 7.78 -23.49
CA VAL A 149 26.54 7.22 -24.57
C VAL A 149 25.35 8.12 -24.87
N LYS A 150 24.89 8.16 -26.13
CA LYS A 150 23.64 8.85 -26.48
C LYS A 150 22.44 7.97 -26.15
N PRO A 151 21.23 8.54 -25.97
CA PRO A 151 20.01 7.78 -25.71
C PRO A 151 19.74 6.66 -26.72
N ASN A 152 19.94 6.92 -28.02
CA ASN A 152 19.74 5.90 -29.07
C ASN A 152 20.78 4.77 -28.99
N ASP A 153 22.04 5.07 -28.66
CA ASP A 153 23.07 4.04 -28.47
C ASP A 153 22.75 3.15 -27.26
N ALA A 154 22.22 3.74 -26.18
CA ALA A 154 21.74 3.00 -25.01
C ALA A 154 20.55 2.09 -25.35
N ILE A 155 19.61 2.56 -26.19
CA ILE A 155 18.49 1.75 -26.70
C ILE A 155 19.01 0.59 -27.57
N ASP A 156 20.02 0.81 -28.40
CA ASP A 156 20.63 -0.25 -29.21
C ASP A 156 21.30 -1.33 -28.34
N TYR A 157 22.05 -0.92 -27.31
CA TYR A 157 22.62 -1.84 -26.32
C TYR A 157 21.55 -2.61 -25.56
N PHE A 158 20.47 -1.93 -25.17
CA PHE A 158 19.31 -2.56 -24.54
C PHE A 158 18.74 -3.69 -25.40
N TYR A 159 18.51 -3.45 -26.69
CA TYR A 159 17.98 -4.47 -27.60
C TYR A 159 18.96 -5.61 -27.84
N ARG A 160 20.28 -5.36 -27.90
CA ARG A 160 21.29 -6.43 -27.99
C ARG A 160 21.19 -7.38 -26.80
N VAL A 161 21.05 -6.84 -25.58
CA VAL A 161 20.89 -7.62 -24.35
C VAL A 161 19.57 -8.35 -24.32
N ARG A 162 18.46 -7.66 -24.58
CA ARG A 162 17.12 -8.25 -24.55
C ARG A 162 16.97 -9.37 -25.57
N ASN A 163 17.44 -9.18 -26.80
CA ASN A 163 17.35 -10.19 -27.85
C ASN A 163 18.18 -11.43 -27.51
N LEU A 164 19.41 -11.27 -26.99
CA LEU A 164 20.22 -12.39 -26.50
C LEU A 164 19.45 -13.26 -25.49
N LEU A 165 18.75 -12.66 -24.54
CA LEU A 165 17.97 -13.38 -23.53
C LEU A 165 16.74 -14.06 -24.16
N ARG A 166 15.98 -13.33 -24.97
CA ARG A 166 14.74 -13.85 -25.57
C ARG A 166 14.99 -14.96 -26.59
N ASP A 167 16.07 -14.88 -27.38
CA ASP A 167 16.50 -15.93 -28.30
C ASP A 167 16.83 -17.26 -27.60
N ARG A 168 17.09 -17.22 -26.29
CA ARG A 168 17.33 -18.38 -25.43
C ARG A 168 16.14 -18.74 -24.54
N GLY A 169 14.98 -18.12 -24.76
CA GLY A 169 13.76 -18.34 -23.98
C GLY A 169 13.82 -17.77 -22.55
N ILE A 170 14.83 -16.97 -22.22
CA ILE A 170 15.02 -16.38 -20.88
C ILE A 170 14.16 -15.12 -20.79
N GLN A 171 13.27 -15.07 -19.79
CA GLN A 171 12.31 -13.98 -19.59
C GLN A 171 12.76 -12.91 -18.59
N THR A 172 13.99 -13.00 -18.07
CA THR A 172 14.57 -11.99 -17.19
C THR A 172 14.40 -10.59 -17.80
N PRO A 173 13.86 -9.62 -17.05
CA PRO A 173 13.58 -8.30 -17.56
C PRO A 173 14.86 -7.48 -17.73
N VAL A 174 14.87 -6.58 -18.72
CA VAL A 174 15.99 -5.71 -19.03
C VAL A 174 15.54 -4.25 -18.88
N THR A 175 16.44 -3.37 -18.46
CA THR A 175 16.22 -1.91 -18.44
C THR A 175 17.49 -1.17 -18.81
N ILE A 176 17.33 0.13 -19.09
CA ILE A 176 18.40 1.12 -19.04
C ILE A 176 18.31 1.79 -17.67
N THR A 177 19.43 1.98 -16.98
CA THR A 177 19.44 2.62 -15.66
C THR A 177 20.24 3.91 -15.72
N ASP A 178 19.62 5.00 -15.27
CA ASP A 178 20.22 6.33 -15.30
C ASP A 178 19.62 7.23 -14.21
N VAL A 179 20.12 8.46 -14.04
CA VAL A 179 19.52 9.42 -13.10
C VAL A 179 18.09 9.78 -13.54
N VAL A 180 17.24 10.18 -12.59
CA VAL A 180 15.83 10.50 -12.90
C VAL A 180 15.67 11.59 -13.97
N ASP A 181 16.57 12.58 -14.00
CA ASP A 181 16.53 13.69 -14.97
C ASP A 181 16.76 13.22 -16.41
N VAL A 182 17.50 12.14 -16.62
CA VAL A 182 17.71 11.58 -17.96
C VAL A 182 16.39 11.05 -18.52
N TYR A 183 15.55 10.43 -17.70
CA TYR A 183 14.22 9.97 -18.13
C TYR A 183 13.27 11.14 -18.42
N TYR A 184 13.36 12.23 -17.66
CA TYR A 184 12.57 13.44 -17.95
C TYR A 184 13.00 14.13 -19.25
N ASN A 185 14.31 14.20 -19.52
CA ASN A 185 14.86 14.79 -20.74
C ASN A 185 14.75 13.85 -21.95
N ASN A 186 14.56 12.55 -21.73
CA ASN A 186 14.49 11.52 -22.76
C ASN A 186 13.31 10.56 -22.52
N PRO A 187 12.06 11.04 -22.57
CA PRO A 187 10.88 10.23 -22.24
C PRO A 187 10.69 9.02 -23.18
N GLN A 188 11.31 9.03 -24.37
CA GLN A 188 11.31 7.88 -25.28
C GLN A 188 11.94 6.62 -24.67
N LEU A 189 12.86 6.77 -23.70
CA LEU A 189 13.46 5.61 -23.01
C LEU A 189 12.39 4.74 -22.34
N LEU A 190 11.31 5.36 -21.83
CA LEU A 190 10.21 4.66 -21.20
C LEU A 190 9.48 3.71 -22.14
N ASP A 191 9.55 3.87 -23.46
CA ASP A 191 8.88 2.96 -24.40
C ASP A 191 9.66 1.67 -24.61
N HIS A 192 10.98 1.70 -24.40
CA HIS A 192 11.87 0.58 -24.72
C HIS A 192 12.08 -0.39 -23.57
N VAL A 193 12.31 0.11 -22.36
CA VAL A 193 12.70 -0.69 -21.19
C VAL A 193 11.59 -1.65 -20.71
N ASP A 194 11.91 -2.81 -20.15
CA ASP A 194 10.87 -3.72 -19.60
C ASP A 194 10.25 -3.16 -18.30
N TYR A 195 11.01 -2.38 -17.54
CA TYR A 195 10.62 -1.65 -16.33
C TYR A 195 11.45 -0.36 -16.24
N VAL A 196 11.02 0.62 -15.44
CA VAL A 196 11.75 1.88 -15.25
C VAL A 196 12.70 1.75 -14.06
N SER A 197 13.97 2.05 -14.26
CA SER A 197 14.99 2.04 -13.21
C SER A 197 15.74 3.36 -13.17
N VAL A 198 15.74 4.04 -12.03
CA VAL A 198 16.43 5.33 -11.87
C VAL A 198 17.34 5.37 -10.65
N ASN A 199 18.41 6.15 -10.75
CA ASN A 199 19.27 6.55 -9.63
C ASN A 199 18.78 7.92 -9.09
N GLN A 200 18.69 8.05 -7.77
CA GLN A 200 18.30 9.32 -7.13
C GLN A 200 18.94 9.46 -5.74
N PHE A 201 19.71 10.55 -5.57
CA PHE A 201 20.39 10.88 -4.32
C PHE A 201 20.12 12.33 -3.95
N SER A 202 19.27 12.55 -2.94
CA SER A 202 19.15 13.88 -2.31
C SER A 202 20.46 14.35 -1.67
N PHE A 203 21.37 13.42 -1.32
CA PHE A 203 22.70 13.72 -0.77
C PHE A 203 23.52 14.63 -1.69
N TRP A 204 23.55 14.33 -2.99
CA TRP A 204 24.28 15.13 -4.00
C TRP A 204 23.54 16.43 -4.39
N GLU A 205 22.32 16.63 -3.89
CA GLU A 205 21.51 17.83 -4.11
C GLU A 205 21.56 18.80 -2.91
N LYS A 206 22.52 18.62 -2.01
CA LYS A 206 22.75 19.44 -0.81
C LYS A 206 21.50 19.59 0.06
N LYS A 207 20.71 18.53 0.19
CA LYS A 207 19.50 18.52 1.03
C LYS A 207 19.87 18.30 2.48
N GLU A 208 19.13 18.90 3.40
CA GLU A 208 19.26 18.58 4.82
C GLU A 208 18.73 17.15 5.09
N PRO A 209 19.29 16.38 6.05
CA PRO A 209 18.82 15.03 6.34
C PRO A 209 17.32 14.93 6.63
N ALA A 210 16.77 15.93 7.34
CA ALA A 210 15.35 16.02 7.67
C ALA A 210 14.42 16.19 6.44
N GLU A 211 14.94 16.68 5.30
CA GLU A 211 14.21 16.92 4.05
C GLU A 211 14.66 16.00 2.91
N ALA A 212 15.65 15.15 3.16
CA ALA A 212 16.29 14.32 2.15
C ALA A 212 15.32 13.31 1.51
N VAL A 213 14.45 12.70 2.32
CA VAL A 213 13.45 11.73 1.84
C VAL A 213 12.31 12.45 1.10
N THR A 214 11.85 13.61 1.61
CA THR A 214 10.92 14.51 0.92
C THR A 214 11.40 14.83 -0.48
N SER A 215 12.65 15.31 -0.61
CA SER A 215 13.25 15.65 -1.90
C SER A 215 13.33 14.44 -2.83
N THR A 216 13.71 13.28 -2.30
CA THR A 216 13.76 12.03 -3.05
C THR A 216 12.38 11.65 -3.59
N LEU A 217 11.36 11.60 -2.74
CA LEU A 217 9.99 11.22 -3.14
C LEU A 217 9.38 12.22 -4.13
N ASN A 218 9.61 13.52 -3.94
CA ASN A 218 9.16 14.56 -4.85
C ASN A 218 9.75 14.37 -6.25
N ARG A 219 11.05 14.10 -6.35
CA ARG A 219 11.72 13.86 -7.64
C ARG A 219 11.25 12.59 -8.33
N LEU A 220 10.84 11.57 -7.57
CA LEU A 220 10.37 10.30 -8.12
C LEU A 220 8.88 10.29 -8.52
N ARG A 221 8.10 11.29 -8.10
CA ARG A 221 6.64 11.28 -8.29
C ARG A 221 6.21 11.17 -9.74
N ALA A 222 6.65 12.11 -10.58
CA ALA A 222 6.22 12.17 -11.97
C ALA A 222 6.70 10.95 -12.78
N ILE A 223 7.93 10.46 -12.52
CA ILE A 223 8.42 9.27 -13.22
C ILE A 223 7.68 7.99 -12.80
N ARG A 224 7.25 7.88 -11.53
CA ARG A 224 6.39 6.78 -11.05
C ARG A 224 5.03 6.81 -11.74
N ASP A 225 4.42 7.99 -11.88
CA ASP A 225 3.18 8.17 -12.65
C ASP A 225 3.35 7.76 -14.11
N LEU A 226 4.43 8.19 -14.75
CA LEU A 226 4.73 7.84 -16.14
C LEU A 226 4.96 6.33 -16.30
N ALA A 227 5.70 5.69 -15.40
CA ALA A 227 5.90 4.24 -15.40
C ALA A 227 4.55 3.49 -15.26
N ALA A 228 3.72 3.90 -14.30
CA ALA A 228 2.40 3.32 -14.08
C ALA A 228 1.47 3.49 -15.29
N SER A 229 1.49 4.66 -15.95
CA SER A 229 0.69 4.92 -17.16
C SER A 229 1.02 3.99 -18.34
N LYS A 230 2.23 3.41 -18.35
CA LYS A 230 2.71 2.44 -19.33
C LYS A 230 2.69 1.00 -18.81
N ASN A 231 2.07 0.76 -17.66
CA ASN A 231 2.03 -0.53 -16.97
C ASN A 231 3.45 -1.12 -16.75
N LYS A 232 4.41 -0.25 -16.41
CA LYS A 232 5.80 -0.63 -16.13
C LYS A 232 6.06 -0.53 -14.64
N GLU A 233 6.78 -1.51 -14.13
CA GLU A 233 7.30 -1.48 -12.77
C GLU A 233 8.31 -0.34 -12.61
N PHE A 234 8.42 0.22 -11.41
CA PHE A 234 9.40 1.23 -11.06
C PHE A 234 10.38 0.70 -10.01
N VAL A 235 11.68 0.92 -10.25
CA VAL A 235 12.77 0.52 -9.35
C VAL A 235 13.69 1.71 -9.09
N LEU A 236 13.96 2.01 -7.81
CA LEU A 236 14.99 2.96 -7.40
C LEU A 236 16.33 2.22 -7.26
N SER A 237 17.16 2.26 -8.28
CA SER A 237 18.37 1.44 -8.34
C SER A 237 19.50 1.92 -7.45
N GLU A 238 19.55 3.21 -7.11
CA GLU A 238 20.56 3.74 -6.19
C GLU A 238 19.98 4.91 -5.40
N THR A 239 20.13 4.82 -4.08
CA THR A 239 19.94 5.92 -3.13
C THR A 239 20.68 5.58 -1.83
N GLY A 240 21.15 6.59 -1.09
CA GLY A 240 21.95 6.38 0.10
C GLY A 240 22.48 7.68 0.71
N TRP A 241 23.16 7.57 1.85
CA TRP A 241 23.73 8.71 2.58
C TRP A 241 25.08 8.36 3.21
N ALA A 242 26.11 9.16 2.96
CA ALA A 242 27.43 8.94 3.51
C ALA A 242 27.50 9.21 5.01
N THR A 243 28.17 8.35 5.78
CA THR A 243 28.32 8.53 7.23
C THR A 243 29.43 9.50 7.65
N ALA A 244 30.35 9.82 6.73
CA ALA A 244 31.53 10.65 6.99
C ALA A 244 32.11 11.23 5.68
N GLY A 245 33.20 11.98 5.81
CA GLY A 245 33.91 12.65 4.74
C GLY A 245 33.42 14.08 4.48
N GLN A 246 34.18 14.89 3.74
CA GLN A 246 33.76 16.25 3.41
C GLN A 246 33.81 16.53 1.91
N ASN A 247 32.81 17.27 1.43
CA ASN A 247 32.77 17.79 0.07
C ASN A 247 31.83 19.01 0.02
N GLU A 248 32.25 20.09 -0.64
CA GLU A 248 31.45 21.34 -0.76
C GLU A 248 30.17 21.17 -1.59
N ASP A 249 30.12 20.11 -2.41
CA ASP A 249 29.01 19.80 -3.30
C ASP A 249 28.01 18.81 -2.73
N THR A 250 28.09 18.51 -1.44
CA THR A 250 27.24 17.52 -0.79
C THR A 250 26.46 18.04 0.39
N SER A 251 25.50 17.23 0.81
CA SER A 251 24.85 17.37 2.10
C SER A 251 25.81 17.06 3.25
N GLU A 252 25.42 17.39 4.48
CA GLU A 252 26.20 17.05 5.66
C GLU A 252 26.33 15.53 5.86
N THR A 253 27.48 15.11 6.39
CA THR A 253 27.75 13.70 6.70
C THR A 253 27.94 13.52 8.20
N SER A 254 27.21 12.57 8.77
CA SER A 254 27.43 12.07 10.12
C SER A 254 26.77 10.69 10.26
N ASN A 255 27.09 9.98 11.34
CA ASN A 255 26.39 8.76 11.68
C ASN A 255 24.89 9.02 11.89
N GLU A 256 24.56 10.14 12.54
CA GLU A 256 23.19 10.57 12.82
C GLU A 256 22.42 10.88 11.54
N ALA A 257 23.01 11.65 10.63
CA ALA A 257 22.40 12.03 9.35
C ALA A 257 22.13 10.81 8.46
N SER A 258 23.10 9.88 8.38
CA SER A 258 22.95 8.65 7.59
C SER A 258 21.90 7.71 8.20
N ALA A 259 21.89 7.55 9.54
CA ALA A 259 20.87 6.76 10.23
C ALA A 259 19.46 7.37 10.09
N GLU A 260 19.35 8.69 10.11
CA GLU A 260 18.09 9.41 9.90
C GLU A 260 17.55 9.19 8.49
N PHE A 261 18.37 9.41 7.46
CA PHE A 261 17.98 9.15 6.07
C PHE A 261 17.57 7.68 5.88
N PHE A 262 18.38 6.74 6.35
CA PHE A 262 18.10 5.31 6.23
C PHE A 262 16.79 4.92 6.91
N ARG A 263 16.53 5.40 8.13
CA ARG A 263 15.27 5.15 8.87
C ARG A 263 14.07 5.68 8.13
N ASN A 264 14.13 6.95 7.74
CA ASN A 264 13.00 7.61 7.10
C ASN A 264 12.70 6.98 5.74
N PHE A 265 13.74 6.75 4.93
CA PHE A 265 13.61 6.09 3.63
C PHE A 265 13.07 4.65 3.77
N TYR A 266 13.56 3.87 4.74
CA TYR A 266 13.12 2.49 4.96
C TYR A 266 11.61 2.39 5.22
N HIS A 267 11.05 3.26 6.07
CA HIS A 267 9.60 3.30 6.31
C HIS A 267 8.81 3.68 5.06
N GLN A 268 9.28 4.70 4.34
CA GLN A 268 8.63 5.17 3.13
C GLN A 268 8.64 4.12 2.02
N ALA A 269 9.74 3.39 1.87
CA ALA A 269 9.86 2.31 0.91
C ALA A 269 8.97 1.11 1.29
N ARG A 270 8.99 0.70 2.56
CA ARG A 270 8.19 -0.44 3.05
C ARG A 270 6.69 -0.21 2.90
N ALA A 271 6.19 0.98 3.22
CA ALA A 271 4.76 1.27 3.14
C ALA A 271 4.20 1.28 1.71
N ARG A 272 5.07 1.44 0.71
CA ARG A 272 4.72 1.48 -0.71
C ARG A 272 5.02 0.20 -1.47
N ASP A 273 5.65 -0.77 -0.83
CA ASP A 273 6.32 -1.88 -1.51
C ASP A 273 7.28 -1.38 -2.62
N LEU A 274 7.97 -0.27 -2.34
CA LEU A 274 8.90 0.33 -3.29
C LEU A 274 10.08 -0.62 -3.47
N LYS A 275 10.38 -0.96 -4.72
CA LYS A 275 11.55 -1.75 -5.08
C LYS A 275 12.77 -0.84 -5.18
N TYR A 276 13.80 -1.12 -4.38
CA TYR A 276 15.00 -0.28 -4.33
C TYR A 276 16.28 -1.07 -4.02
N TYR A 277 17.42 -0.55 -4.48
CA TYR A 277 18.73 -1.02 -4.03
C TYR A 277 19.42 0.09 -3.25
N TYR A 278 19.68 -0.17 -1.96
CA TYR A 278 20.40 0.80 -1.13
C TYR A 278 21.87 0.89 -1.58
N PHE A 279 22.40 2.11 -1.63
CA PHE A 279 23.76 2.40 -2.02
C PHE A 279 24.58 2.81 -0.78
N GLY A 280 25.60 2.07 -0.36
CA GLY A 280 26.14 0.80 -0.87
C GLY A 280 26.25 -0.26 0.24
N SER A 281 26.67 -1.48 -0.13
CA SER A 281 26.82 -2.56 0.84
C SER A 281 28.00 -2.34 1.80
N PHE A 282 29.19 -2.09 1.25
CA PHE A 282 30.43 -1.89 1.99
C PHE A 282 31.00 -0.51 1.68
N ASP A 283 31.67 0.09 2.65
CA ASP A 283 32.56 1.23 2.40
C ASP A 283 33.61 0.82 1.35
N ALA A 284 34.05 1.78 0.55
CA ALA A 284 34.82 1.51 -0.67
C ALA A 284 36.04 2.45 -0.76
N ASN A 285 37.07 2.18 0.04
CA ASN A 285 38.25 3.04 0.20
C ASN A 285 38.98 3.30 -1.13
N TRP A 286 38.90 2.34 -2.06
CA TRP A 286 39.48 2.47 -3.39
C TRP A 286 38.90 3.64 -4.20
N ARG A 287 37.65 4.05 -3.96
CA ARG A 287 37.01 5.16 -4.67
C ARG A 287 37.70 6.49 -4.43
N LEU A 288 38.31 6.70 -3.25
CA LEU A 288 39.05 7.93 -2.97
C LEU A 288 40.19 8.14 -3.98
N LYS A 289 40.86 7.05 -4.41
CA LYS A 289 41.94 7.12 -5.40
C LYS A 289 41.42 7.49 -6.80
N GLU A 290 40.13 7.27 -7.08
CA GLU A 290 39.54 7.47 -8.40
C GLU A 290 38.80 8.80 -8.51
N SER A 291 37.92 9.10 -7.55
CA SER A 291 37.08 10.31 -7.58
C SER A 291 37.70 11.49 -6.83
N GLY A 292 38.62 11.23 -5.90
CA GLY A 292 39.16 12.25 -4.99
C GLY A 292 38.13 12.77 -3.97
N LYS A 293 36.92 12.21 -3.92
CA LYS A 293 35.84 12.64 -3.03
C LYS A 293 35.76 11.72 -1.82
N GLU A 294 36.16 12.24 -0.66
CA GLU A 294 36.17 11.49 0.61
C GLU A 294 34.80 10.89 0.95
N VAL A 295 33.71 11.64 0.74
CA VAL A 295 32.34 11.18 1.01
C VAL A 295 31.96 9.87 0.31
N GLU A 296 32.53 9.59 -0.87
CA GLU A 296 32.17 8.40 -1.67
C GLU A 296 32.61 7.08 -1.03
N ILE A 297 33.62 7.11 -0.15
CA ILE A 297 34.10 5.90 0.51
C ILE A 297 33.22 5.50 1.71
N HIS A 298 32.29 6.35 2.12
CA HIS A 298 31.53 6.22 3.37
C HIS A 298 30.03 5.92 3.20
N PHE A 299 29.59 5.53 2.00
CA PHE A 299 28.19 5.14 1.72
C PHE A 299 27.82 3.72 2.14
N GLY A 300 28.79 2.89 2.54
CA GLY A 300 28.51 1.54 2.99
C GLY A 300 27.65 1.52 4.24
N LEU A 301 26.77 0.53 4.35
CA LEU A 301 26.17 0.15 5.64
C LEU A 301 27.20 -0.59 6.53
N ILE A 302 28.21 -1.18 5.91
CA ILE A 302 29.21 -2.05 6.53
C ILE A 302 30.60 -1.50 6.20
N TYR A 303 31.52 -1.53 7.15
CA TYR A 303 32.93 -1.26 6.89
C TYR A 303 33.57 -2.37 6.03
N GLU A 304 34.71 -2.09 5.39
CA GLU A 304 35.44 -3.09 4.56
C GLU A 304 35.86 -4.35 5.33
N ASN A 305 36.06 -4.25 6.66
CA ASN A 305 36.36 -5.38 7.53
C ASN A 305 35.14 -6.25 7.86
N ARG A 306 33.98 -5.97 7.26
CA ARG A 306 32.67 -6.66 7.43
C ARG A 306 31.95 -6.38 8.74
N ASP A 307 32.43 -5.40 9.49
CA ASP A 307 31.71 -4.88 10.64
C ASP A 307 30.58 -3.95 10.20
N LEU A 308 29.36 -4.23 10.64
CA LEU A 308 28.26 -3.28 10.49
C LEU A 308 28.65 -1.94 11.13
N LYS A 309 28.34 -0.81 10.49
CA LYS A 309 28.71 0.50 11.06
C LYS A 309 27.86 0.82 12.28
N GLU A 310 28.44 1.55 13.22
CA GLU A 310 27.81 1.93 14.50
C GLU A 310 26.35 2.42 14.36
N PRO A 311 26.01 3.37 13.46
CA PRO A 311 24.64 3.86 13.29
C PRO A 311 23.63 2.76 12.92
N PHE A 312 24.09 1.66 12.33
CA PHE A 312 23.25 0.55 11.89
C PHE A 312 23.23 -0.63 12.87
N ARG A 313 24.26 -0.78 13.74
CA ARG A 313 24.28 -1.81 14.80
C ARG A 313 23.17 -1.61 15.82
N GLN A 314 22.98 -0.37 16.25
CA GLN A 314 21.97 0.01 17.24
C GLN A 314 20.64 0.40 16.60
N PHE A 315 20.49 0.11 15.29
CA PHE A 315 19.36 0.62 14.55
C PHE A 315 18.04 0.05 15.06
N ASN A 316 17.19 0.96 15.50
CA ASN A 316 15.79 0.71 15.69
C ASN A 316 15.05 1.43 14.56
N ALA A 317 14.34 0.67 13.72
CA ALA A 317 13.48 1.27 12.72
C ALA A 317 12.48 2.25 13.37
N GLY A 318 12.08 2.00 14.62
CA GLY A 318 10.99 2.70 15.28
C GLY A 318 9.65 2.14 14.82
N ARG A 319 8.64 2.21 15.69
CA ARG A 319 7.29 1.73 15.35
C ARG A 319 6.48 2.86 14.75
N ARG A 320 6.40 2.88 13.41
CA ARG A 320 5.50 3.74 12.66
C ARG A 320 4.27 2.96 12.23
N GLU A 321 3.12 3.32 12.79
CA GLU A 321 1.84 2.74 12.40
C GLU A 321 1.26 3.57 11.26
N LEU A 322 1.07 2.95 10.10
CA LEU A 322 0.50 3.62 8.93
C LEU A 322 -1.04 3.60 9.04
N LEU A 323 -1.65 4.79 9.08
CA LEU A 323 -3.08 5.05 9.30
C LEU A 323 -3.56 6.22 8.42
N ASN A 324 -4.85 6.29 8.12
CA ASN A 324 -5.54 7.47 7.65
C ASN A 324 -6.28 8.11 8.83
N ILE A 325 -6.40 9.44 8.82
CA ILE A 325 -7.15 10.20 9.82
C ILE A 325 -8.49 10.57 9.19
N ARG A 326 -9.59 9.96 9.64
CA ARG A 326 -10.92 10.17 9.07
C ARG A 326 -11.77 11.04 10.00
N ALA A 327 -12.30 12.15 9.49
CA ALA A 327 -13.27 12.97 10.21
C ALA A 327 -14.57 12.17 10.44
N ARG A 328 -15.06 12.08 11.68
CA ARG A 328 -16.29 11.32 11.97
C ARG A 328 -17.55 11.96 11.39
N THR A 329 -17.56 13.30 11.29
CA THR A 329 -18.69 14.09 10.80
C THR A 329 -18.94 13.92 9.31
N THR A 330 -17.86 13.92 8.51
CA THR A 330 -17.93 13.92 7.04
C THR A 330 -17.52 12.61 6.42
N GLY A 331 -16.71 11.79 7.11
CA GLY A 331 -16.09 10.59 6.54
C GLY A 331 -14.88 10.87 5.65
N LEU A 332 -14.52 12.14 5.45
CA LEU A 332 -13.35 12.58 4.67
C LEU A 332 -12.05 12.27 5.42
N LEU A 333 -10.97 12.12 4.66
CA LEU A 333 -9.64 11.85 5.17
C LEU A 333 -8.82 13.14 5.23
N VAL A 334 -8.03 13.33 6.28
CA VAL A 334 -6.96 14.32 6.27
C VAL A 334 -5.95 13.91 5.21
N ALA A 335 -5.69 14.80 4.26
CA ALA A 335 -4.77 14.57 3.18
C ALA A 335 -3.96 15.83 2.88
N GLU A 336 -2.84 15.64 2.21
CA GLU A 336 -2.07 16.76 1.69
C GLU A 336 -2.77 17.49 0.55
N GLU A 337 -2.46 18.78 0.43
CA GLU A 337 -2.79 19.58 -0.74
C GLU A 337 -1.52 19.92 -1.52
N LEU A 338 -1.43 19.41 -2.75
CA LEU A 338 -0.39 19.83 -3.69
C LEU A 338 -0.75 21.22 -4.21
N ALA A 339 0.08 22.23 -3.95
CA ALA A 339 -0.07 23.49 -4.68
C ALA A 339 0.21 23.26 -6.17
N GLY A 340 -0.74 23.63 -7.02
CA GLY A 340 -0.53 23.66 -8.45
C GLY A 340 0.42 24.80 -8.83
N GLY A 341 1.51 24.47 -9.52
CA GLY A 341 2.38 25.45 -10.21
C GLY A 341 3.67 25.81 -9.47
N ASP A 342 4.75 25.91 -10.27
CA ASP A 342 6.15 26.27 -9.98
C ASP A 342 6.65 26.29 -8.53
N MET A 343 7.61 25.39 -8.26
CA MET A 343 8.29 25.14 -7.00
C MET A 343 9.14 26.32 -6.52
N ALA A 344 8.52 27.31 -5.85
CA ALA A 344 9.29 28.33 -5.14
C ALA A 344 8.77 28.67 -3.74
N HIS A 345 7.45 28.68 -3.48
CA HIS A 345 6.92 29.04 -2.15
C HIS A 345 5.55 28.39 -1.86
N VAL A 346 5.48 27.06 -1.85
CA VAL A 346 4.25 26.35 -1.47
C VAL A 346 4.09 26.45 0.05
N LYS A 347 3.05 27.15 0.52
CA LYS A 347 2.53 26.92 1.87
C LYS A 347 1.82 25.57 1.83
N GLU A 348 2.31 24.63 2.62
CA GLU A 348 1.94 23.21 2.50
C GLU A 348 0.74 22.93 3.38
N TYR A 349 -0.43 23.05 2.79
CA TYR A 349 -1.69 22.87 3.51
C TYR A 349 -2.07 21.41 3.62
N VAL A 350 -2.77 21.10 4.71
CA VAL A 350 -3.57 19.89 4.82
C VAL A 350 -5.02 20.24 4.56
N ARG A 351 -5.74 19.31 3.94
CA ARG A 351 -7.16 19.43 3.59
C ARG A 351 -7.92 18.17 3.99
N LEU A 352 -9.24 18.25 3.94
CA LEU A 352 -10.08 17.06 3.90
C LEU A 352 -10.28 16.60 2.44
N ALA A 353 -10.14 15.30 2.21
CA ALA A 353 -10.23 14.65 0.91
C ALA A 353 -11.14 13.43 0.95
N GLU A 354 -11.83 13.17 -0.15
CA GLU A 354 -12.55 11.91 -0.32
C GLU A 354 -11.56 10.73 -0.41
N PRO A 355 -11.91 9.55 0.13
CA PRO A 355 -11.17 8.33 -0.15
C PRO A 355 -11.06 8.08 -1.66
N SER A 356 -9.88 7.66 -2.13
CA SER A 356 -9.59 7.50 -3.55
C SER A 356 -8.88 6.20 -3.89
N ASP A 357 -9.04 5.80 -5.16
CA ASP A 357 -8.29 4.73 -5.80
C ASP A 357 -7.07 5.19 -6.59
N ASN A 358 -6.91 6.49 -6.76
CA ASN A 358 -5.68 7.00 -7.29
C ASN A 358 -4.55 6.74 -6.27
N TRP A 359 -3.46 6.13 -6.73
CA TRP A 359 -2.35 5.76 -5.84
C TRP A 359 -1.73 6.98 -5.16
N LEU A 360 -1.64 8.11 -5.86
CA LEU A 360 -1.10 9.37 -5.36
C LEU A 360 -2.00 9.94 -4.26
N GLU A 361 -3.31 9.96 -4.50
CA GLU A 361 -4.28 10.47 -3.51
C GLU A 361 -4.35 9.56 -2.27
N ARG A 362 -4.14 8.24 -2.43
CA ARG A 362 -3.98 7.33 -1.28
C ARG A 362 -2.73 7.63 -0.47
N GLU A 363 -1.61 7.92 -1.13
CA GLU A 363 -0.38 8.32 -0.43
C GLU A 363 -0.57 9.65 0.30
N GLN A 364 -1.23 10.64 -0.32
CA GLN A 364 -1.53 11.95 0.28
C GLN A 364 -2.41 11.87 1.53
N ALA A 365 -3.30 10.88 1.60
CA ALA A 365 -4.19 10.67 2.75
C ALA A 365 -3.62 9.74 3.83
N GLY A 366 -2.44 9.15 3.57
CA GLY A 366 -1.77 8.21 4.47
C GLY A 366 -0.81 8.91 5.42
N TRP A 367 -0.79 8.48 6.68
CA TRP A 367 0.01 9.07 7.75
C TRP A 367 0.67 8.00 8.61
N PHE A 368 1.96 8.15 8.87
CA PHE A 368 2.69 7.39 9.86
C PHE A 368 2.56 8.05 11.24
N PHE A 369 1.99 7.32 12.18
CA PHE A 369 2.01 7.67 13.60
C PHE A 369 3.28 7.11 14.21
N ASP A 370 4.25 8.00 14.44
CA ASP A 370 5.52 7.67 15.09
C ASP A 370 5.35 7.79 16.61
N ARG A 371 5.29 6.65 17.29
CA ARG A 371 5.07 6.63 18.75
C ARG A 371 6.28 7.09 19.55
N ASP A 372 7.47 6.94 18.97
CA ASP A 372 8.73 7.26 19.66
C ASP A 372 8.94 8.79 19.66
N THR A 373 8.63 9.46 18.55
CA THR A 373 8.74 10.93 18.44
C THR A 373 7.44 11.68 18.64
N ARG A 374 6.30 10.99 18.76
CA ARG A 374 4.93 11.54 18.76
C ARG A 374 4.60 12.42 17.55
N GLN A 375 5.27 12.18 16.43
CA GLN A 375 5.02 12.88 15.18
C GLN A 375 4.01 12.12 14.33
N ILE A 376 3.23 12.86 13.55
CA ILE A 376 2.38 12.33 12.49
C ILE A 376 3.05 12.74 11.19
N ARG A 377 3.64 11.76 10.49
CA ARG A 377 4.47 11.99 9.30
C ARG A 377 3.70 11.55 8.07
N SER A 378 3.72 12.34 7.01
CA SER A 378 3.09 12.02 5.76
C SER A 378 3.65 10.73 5.16
N LEU A 379 2.77 9.88 4.63
CA LEU A 379 3.18 8.84 3.70
C LEU A 379 3.72 9.50 2.43
N HIS A 380 2.97 10.38 1.79
CA HIS A 380 3.30 11.01 0.50
C HIS A 380 4.69 11.65 0.39
N ASP A 381 5.12 12.45 1.36
CA ASP A 381 6.38 13.21 1.26
C ASP A 381 7.29 13.18 2.51
N ASP A 382 6.96 12.42 3.55
CA ASP A 382 7.72 12.28 4.81
C ASP A 382 7.69 13.48 5.79
N ARG A 383 6.96 14.56 5.50
CA ARG A 383 6.88 15.73 6.39
C ARG A 383 5.86 15.57 7.51
N CYS A 384 6.00 16.39 8.55
CA CYS A 384 5.24 16.28 9.77
C CYS A 384 4.04 17.21 9.77
N LEU A 385 2.93 16.74 10.33
CA LEU A 385 1.79 17.58 10.70
C LEU A 385 2.24 18.56 11.80
N ASP A 386 2.22 19.84 11.50
CA ASP A 386 2.78 20.91 12.31
C ASP A 386 1.73 21.97 12.62
N ALA A 387 1.67 22.41 13.88
CA ALA A 387 0.74 23.44 14.34
C ALA A 387 1.40 24.46 15.27
N TYR A 388 2.20 25.37 14.70
CA TYR A 388 2.98 26.39 15.43
C TYR A 388 2.18 27.51 16.11
N GLN A 389 0.87 27.64 15.82
CA GLN A 389 0.03 28.74 16.34
C GLN A 389 -1.00 28.21 17.36
N PRO A 390 -0.71 28.24 18.68
CA PRO A 390 -1.61 27.74 19.71
C PRO A 390 -2.74 28.76 20.02
N THR A 391 -3.59 29.01 19.03
CA THR A 391 -4.77 29.89 19.12
C THR A 391 -5.92 29.26 18.36
N ASN A 392 -7.16 29.56 18.74
CA ASN A 392 -8.34 29.15 17.97
C ASN A 392 -8.23 29.68 16.52
N GLY A 393 -8.29 28.78 15.54
CA GLY A 393 -8.09 29.08 14.13
C GLY A 393 -6.63 29.03 13.66
N GLY A 394 -5.71 28.64 14.54
CA GLY A 394 -4.28 28.50 14.26
C GLY A 394 -4.01 27.48 13.15
N ALA A 395 -3.03 27.77 12.30
CA ALA A 395 -2.75 26.95 11.13
C ALA A 395 -2.20 25.56 11.49
N VAL A 396 -2.72 24.54 10.82
CA VAL A 396 -2.15 23.20 10.75
C VAL A 396 -1.63 23.01 9.33
N HIS A 397 -0.37 22.60 9.18
CA HIS A 397 0.33 22.53 7.89
C HIS A 397 1.37 21.41 7.91
N LEU A 398 2.07 21.20 6.79
CA LEU A 398 3.22 20.32 6.74
C LEU A 398 4.51 21.10 6.96
N TRP A 399 5.43 20.51 7.73
CA TRP A 399 6.77 21.04 7.91
C TRP A 399 7.79 19.92 8.04
N LYS A 400 9.06 20.21 7.78
CA LYS A 400 10.14 19.24 7.97
C LYS A 400 10.10 18.67 9.38
N CYS A 401 10.26 17.36 9.49
CA CYS A 401 10.16 16.69 10.78
C CYS A 401 11.39 16.94 11.63
N LEU A 402 11.21 17.55 12.80
CA LEU A 402 12.29 17.84 13.73
C LEU A 402 12.04 17.11 15.06
N PRO A 403 12.93 16.20 15.51
CA PRO A 403 12.67 15.36 16.69
C PRO A 403 12.36 16.13 17.99
N ASN A 404 12.96 17.31 18.16
CA ASN A 404 12.81 18.14 19.37
C ASN A 404 11.76 19.26 19.22
N GLU A 405 11.05 19.30 18.09
CA GLU A 405 10.14 20.37 17.76
C GLU A 405 8.75 20.13 18.37
N ASN A 406 8.32 21.07 19.21
CA ASN A 406 7.22 20.86 20.15
C ASN A 406 5.84 20.97 19.48
N ASN A 407 5.71 21.83 18.47
CA ASN A 407 4.50 22.04 17.67
C ASN A 407 4.20 20.91 16.66
N GLN A 408 4.99 19.84 16.66
CA GLN A 408 4.80 18.65 15.82
C GLN A 408 4.37 17.41 16.62
N LYS A 409 4.05 17.60 17.90
CA LYS A 409 3.78 16.50 18.83
C LYS A 409 2.28 16.32 19.02
N TRP A 410 1.78 15.14 18.72
CA TRP A 410 0.35 14.81 18.75
C TRP A 410 0.07 13.57 19.60
N GLU A 411 -1.10 13.56 20.24
CA GLU A 411 -1.63 12.43 21.00
C GLU A 411 -3.06 12.12 20.57
N TYR A 412 -3.31 10.87 20.21
CA TYR A 412 -4.66 10.41 19.89
C TYR A 412 -5.32 9.79 21.12
N ASP A 413 -6.48 10.32 21.51
CA ASP A 413 -7.33 9.78 22.55
C ASP A 413 -8.44 8.93 21.91
N ALA A 414 -8.25 7.61 21.90
CA ALA A 414 -9.19 6.67 21.31
C ALA A 414 -10.59 6.67 21.98
N GLY A 415 -10.68 7.07 23.25
CA GLY A 415 -11.95 7.13 23.97
C GLY A 415 -12.82 8.30 23.51
N THR A 416 -12.20 9.44 23.19
CA THR A 416 -12.91 10.64 22.69
C THR A 416 -12.84 10.81 21.18
N GLY A 417 -11.94 10.11 20.49
CA GLY A 417 -11.63 10.34 19.08
C GLY A 417 -10.82 11.62 18.83
N LYS A 418 -10.34 12.30 19.87
CA LYS A 418 -9.65 13.58 19.70
C LYS A 418 -8.18 13.37 19.38
N LEU A 419 -7.69 14.12 18.40
CA LEU A 419 -6.27 14.28 18.15
C LEU A 419 -5.79 15.55 18.84
N ARG A 420 -5.19 15.39 20.02
CA ARG A 420 -4.74 16.47 20.90
C ARG A 420 -3.32 16.87 20.55
N HIS A 421 -3.04 18.17 20.66
CA HIS A 421 -1.68 18.65 20.61
C HIS A 421 -0.97 18.30 21.93
N ALA A 422 0.19 17.64 21.86
CA ALA A 422 0.87 17.09 23.04
C ALA A 422 1.64 18.15 23.85
N HIS A 423 2.07 19.25 23.21
CA HIS A 423 2.76 20.36 23.89
C HIS A 423 1.85 21.56 24.20
N HIS A 424 1.17 22.12 23.19
CA HIS A 424 0.13 23.13 23.37
C HIS A 424 -1.13 22.50 23.99
N HIS A 425 -1.11 22.35 25.32
CA HIS A 425 -2.20 21.77 26.07
C HIS A 425 -3.52 22.50 25.80
N ASN A 426 -4.63 21.77 25.85
CA ASN A 426 -5.98 22.20 25.50
C ASN A 426 -6.27 22.43 24.02
N PHE A 427 -5.33 22.22 23.08
CA PHE A 427 -5.63 22.31 21.64
C PHE A 427 -5.84 20.93 21.00
N CYS A 428 -6.81 20.87 20.10
CA CYS A 428 -7.18 19.70 19.31
C CYS A 428 -7.15 20.03 17.82
N LEU A 429 -6.90 19.02 16.98
CA LEU A 429 -7.16 19.11 15.55
C LEU A 429 -8.67 19.24 15.33
N ASP A 430 -9.07 20.26 14.58
CA ASP A 430 -10.44 20.66 14.33
C ASP A 430 -10.67 20.86 12.82
N ASN A 431 -11.80 20.40 12.29
CA ASN A 431 -12.26 20.75 10.94
C ASN A 431 -13.39 21.78 10.99
N ASP A 432 -13.17 22.97 10.44
CA ASP A 432 -14.13 24.07 10.51
C ASP A 432 -15.16 23.98 9.36
N PRO A 433 -16.41 23.54 9.59
CA PRO A 433 -17.39 23.39 8.53
C PRO A 433 -17.82 24.74 7.93
N ASP A 434 -17.71 25.83 8.69
CA ASP A 434 -18.08 27.18 8.23
C ASP A 434 -17.00 27.78 7.31
N GLN A 435 -15.78 27.24 7.37
CA GLN A 435 -14.65 27.60 6.51
C GLN A 435 -14.26 26.47 5.56
N ASN A 436 -15.25 25.84 4.92
CA ASN A 436 -15.03 24.77 3.92
C ASN A 436 -14.18 23.60 4.46
N ASN A 437 -14.45 23.19 5.71
CA ASN A 437 -13.71 22.14 6.41
C ASN A 437 -12.21 22.41 6.57
N LYS A 438 -11.81 23.67 6.69
CA LYS A 438 -10.42 24.05 6.97
C LYS A 438 -9.93 23.32 8.23
N LEU A 439 -8.76 22.69 8.12
CA LEU A 439 -8.08 22.08 9.25
C LEU A 439 -7.33 23.13 10.06
N GLN A 440 -7.53 23.14 11.37
CA GLN A 440 -6.97 24.13 12.27
C GLN A 440 -6.77 23.58 13.69
N LEU A 441 -6.06 24.34 14.51
CA LEU A 441 -6.11 24.18 15.96
C LEU A 441 -7.32 24.90 16.54
N TRP A 442 -7.99 24.22 17.46
CA TRP A 442 -9.03 24.81 18.28
C TRP A 442 -8.99 24.22 19.69
N GLU A 443 -9.45 24.98 20.67
CA GLU A 443 -9.57 24.48 22.04
C GLU A 443 -10.42 23.20 22.07
N CYS A 444 -9.90 22.17 22.75
CA CYS A 444 -10.53 20.88 22.89
C CYS A 444 -11.85 21.04 23.65
N SER A 445 -12.97 20.76 22.99
CA SER A 445 -14.31 20.87 23.58
C SER A 445 -15.03 19.52 23.57
N TRP A 446 -15.70 19.19 24.67
CA TRP A 446 -16.43 17.93 24.79
C TRP A 446 -17.70 17.93 23.92
N GLY A 447 -17.95 16.85 23.19
CA GLY A 447 -19.10 16.75 22.28
C GLY A 447 -19.00 17.57 20.98
N ASN A 448 -17.85 18.20 20.71
CA ASN A 448 -17.61 18.84 19.42
C ASN A 448 -17.21 17.78 18.38
N ALA A 449 -18.18 17.42 17.54
CA ALA A 449 -18.02 16.40 16.50
C ALA A 449 -16.94 16.76 15.46
N ASN A 450 -16.63 18.04 15.26
CA ASN A 450 -15.58 18.52 14.34
C ASN A 450 -14.14 18.27 14.85
N GLN A 451 -14.00 17.75 16.06
CA GLN A 451 -12.71 17.38 16.66
C GLN A 451 -12.61 15.87 16.86
N GLU A 452 -13.52 15.10 16.28
CA GLU A 452 -13.55 13.65 16.44
C GLU A 452 -13.10 12.94 15.15
N TRP A 453 -12.12 12.06 15.34
CA TRP A 453 -11.38 11.41 14.28
C TRP A 453 -11.34 9.90 14.53
N ASP A 454 -11.47 9.13 13.46
CA ASP A 454 -11.15 7.71 13.45
C ASP A 454 -9.78 7.50 12.81
N LEU A 455 -8.90 6.78 13.49
CA LEU A 455 -7.67 6.28 12.88
C LEU A 455 -7.94 4.92 12.25
N ILE A 456 -7.78 4.83 10.94
CA ILE A 456 -8.09 3.62 10.16
C ILE A 456 -6.89 3.21 9.32
N LYS A 457 -6.60 1.92 9.14
CA LYS A 457 -5.48 1.49 8.29
C LYS A 457 -5.67 1.97 6.82
N PRO A 458 -4.65 2.39 6.06
CA PRO A 458 -4.84 2.65 4.64
C PRO A 458 -5.21 1.35 3.92
N GLY A 459 -6.01 1.44 2.86
CA GLY A 459 -6.67 0.27 2.29
C GLY A 459 -7.85 -0.24 3.12
N ALA A 460 -7.97 0.12 4.41
CA ALA A 460 -9.27 0.18 5.05
C ALA A 460 -10.13 1.32 4.45
N ALA A 461 -9.47 2.26 3.75
CA ALA A 461 -10.04 3.39 3.03
C ALA A 461 -9.40 3.68 1.64
N GLY A 462 -8.72 2.72 1.01
CA GLY A 462 -8.46 2.73 -0.45
C GLY A 462 -9.24 1.57 -1.05
N ASN A 463 -9.89 1.69 -2.22
CA ASN A 463 -11.02 0.81 -2.59
C ASN A 463 -10.68 -0.68 -2.67
N SER A 464 -10.78 -1.33 -1.53
CA SER A 464 -12.02 -2.05 -1.29
C SER A 464 -12.65 -1.39 -0.09
N ALA A 465 -13.63 -0.51 -0.30
CA ALA A 465 -14.54 -0.11 0.76
C ALA A 465 -15.07 -1.39 1.37
N GLY A 466 -14.48 -1.82 2.50
CA GLY A 466 -14.57 -3.17 3.07
C GLY A 466 -15.83 -3.89 2.65
N LEU A 467 -15.70 -4.99 1.93
CA LEU A 467 -16.84 -5.74 1.46
C LEU A 467 -17.66 -6.25 2.64
N VAL A 468 -18.96 -6.04 2.60
CA VAL A 468 -19.89 -6.71 3.50
C VAL A 468 -20.57 -7.80 2.69
N LEU A 469 -20.39 -9.05 3.11
CA LEU A 469 -21.06 -10.19 2.50
C LEU A 469 -22.45 -10.31 3.11
N ARG A 470 -23.46 -9.81 2.39
CA ARG A 470 -24.85 -9.90 2.82
C ARG A 470 -25.55 -11.08 2.16
N THR A 471 -26.36 -11.84 2.89
CA THR A 471 -27.23 -12.84 2.25
C THR A 471 -28.25 -12.15 1.34
N LYS A 472 -28.54 -12.72 0.16
CA LYS A 472 -29.32 -12.06 -0.90
C LYS A 472 -30.76 -11.74 -0.46
N GLU A 473 -31.38 -12.60 0.33
CA GLU A 473 -32.81 -12.51 0.69
C GLU A 473 -33.07 -11.75 2.01
N SER A 474 -32.26 -11.97 3.07
CA SER A 474 -32.50 -11.34 4.39
C SER A 474 -31.53 -10.21 4.72
N LEU A 475 -30.54 -9.95 3.86
CA LEU A 475 -29.47 -8.97 4.06
C LEU A 475 -28.66 -9.15 5.37
N ALA A 476 -28.72 -10.34 5.97
CA ALA A 476 -27.87 -10.72 7.10
C ALA A 476 -26.40 -10.61 6.69
N GLN A 477 -25.58 -10.02 7.54
CA GLN A 477 -24.16 -9.77 7.32
C GLN A 477 -23.34 -10.94 7.82
N LEU A 478 -22.37 -11.41 7.03
CA LEU A 478 -21.34 -12.32 7.51
C LEU A 478 -20.42 -11.58 8.47
N VAL A 479 -20.39 -12.02 9.73
CA VAL A 479 -19.54 -11.43 10.76
C VAL A 479 -18.50 -12.42 11.28
N ARG A 480 -17.39 -11.86 11.76
CA ARG A 480 -16.38 -12.60 12.51
C ARG A 480 -16.58 -12.43 14.02
N ARG A 481 -16.43 -13.50 14.79
CA ARG A 481 -16.43 -13.52 16.26
C ARG A 481 -15.24 -14.35 16.75
N GLY A 482 -14.08 -13.70 16.92
CA GLY A 482 -12.82 -14.42 17.10
C GLY A 482 -12.54 -15.28 15.87
N ASN A 483 -12.29 -16.58 16.04
CA ASN A 483 -12.03 -17.46 14.90
C ASN A 483 -13.30 -18.04 14.24
N LYS A 484 -14.50 -17.67 14.69
CA LYS A 484 -15.78 -18.19 14.18
C LYS A 484 -16.46 -17.20 13.24
N LEU A 485 -17.26 -17.73 12.32
CA LEU A 485 -18.17 -16.98 11.46
C LEU A 485 -19.61 -17.09 11.99
N ALA A 486 -20.38 -16.01 11.84
CA ALA A 486 -21.81 -15.98 12.15
C ALA A 486 -22.58 -15.06 11.18
N LEU A 487 -23.90 -15.07 11.28
CA LEU A 487 -24.80 -14.18 10.54
C LEU A 487 -25.46 -13.22 11.51
N GLU A 488 -25.40 -11.92 11.22
CA GLU A 488 -26.00 -10.87 12.07
C GLU A 488 -26.91 -9.95 11.26
N TYR A 489 -27.96 -9.45 11.90
CA TYR A 489 -28.94 -8.56 11.29
C TYR A 489 -28.72 -7.12 11.72
N GLY A 490 -28.85 -6.17 10.80
CA GLY A 490 -28.72 -4.75 11.11
C GLY A 490 -28.75 -3.83 9.90
N ALA A 491 -29.25 -2.61 10.13
CA ALA A 491 -29.32 -1.55 9.12
C ALA A 491 -27.95 -0.93 8.81
N GLY A 492 -27.06 -0.87 9.80
CA GLY A 492 -25.67 -0.43 9.68
C GLY A 492 -24.69 -1.56 9.36
N VAL A 493 -23.47 -1.20 8.96
CA VAL A 493 -22.37 -2.15 8.78
C VAL A 493 -21.68 -2.39 10.11
N LEU A 494 -21.62 -3.65 10.55
CA LEU A 494 -20.90 -4.00 11.79
C LEU A 494 -19.38 -3.95 11.56
N PRO A 495 -18.57 -3.48 12.53
CA PRO A 495 -17.12 -3.42 12.38
C PRO A 495 -16.48 -4.77 11.99
N ASP A 496 -16.99 -5.86 12.54
CA ASP A 496 -16.56 -7.24 12.30
C ASP A 496 -17.28 -7.94 11.14
N ALA A 497 -18.11 -7.21 10.39
CA ALA A 497 -18.72 -7.67 9.13
C ALA A 497 -17.94 -7.22 7.88
N GLN A 498 -16.78 -6.59 8.04
CA GLN A 498 -16.02 -6.03 6.93
C GLN A 498 -14.92 -6.97 6.47
N TRP A 499 -14.91 -7.23 5.17
CA TRP A 499 -14.02 -8.16 4.49
C TRP A 499 -13.29 -7.44 3.34
N THR A 500 -12.26 -8.06 2.79
CA THR A 500 -11.71 -7.75 1.47
C THR A 500 -11.72 -9.03 0.66
N TYR A 501 -11.99 -8.94 -0.64
CA TYR A 501 -11.97 -10.09 -1.53
C TYR A 501 -10.99 -9.82 -2.66
N ASP A 502 -9.96 -10.65 -2.74
CA ASP A 502 -9.00 -10.62 -3.84
C ASP A 502 -9.34 -11.73 -4.83
N SER A 503 -9.87 -11.35 -6.00
CA SER A 503 -10.21 -12.30 -7.05
C SER A 503 -9.01 -13.03 -7.67
N ALA A 504 -7.78 -12.53 -7.54
CA ALA A 504 -6.60 -13.21 -8.05
C ALA A 504 -6.19 -14.37 -7.12
N SER A 505 -6.02 -14.09 -5.83
CA SER A 505 -5.68 -15.13 -4.84
C SER A 505 -6.88 -15.99 -4.42
N GLY A 506 -8.10 -15.47 -4.51
CA GLY A 506 -9.33 -16.08 -4.01
C GLY A 506 -9.54 -15.88 -2.51
N LEU A 507 -8.70 -15.08 -1.85
CA LEU A 507 -8.79 -14.86 -0.40
C LEU A 507 -9.94 -13.90 -0.06
N ILE A 508 -10.73 -14.29 0.94
CA ILE A 508 -11.70 -13.40 1.60
C ILE A 508 -11.15 -13.08 2.99
N ARG A 509 -10.53 -11.92 3.15
CA ARG A 509 -9.80 -11.51 4.35
C ARG A 509 -10.63 -10.59 5.22
N ALA A 510 -10.65 -10.80 6.53
CA ALA A 510 -11.26 -9.90 7.48
C ALA A 510 -10.50 -8.56 7.50
N LYS A 511 -11.22 -7.44 7.45
CA LYS A 511 -10.59 -6.11 7.33
C LYS A 511 -9.88 -5.67 8.61
N ASP A 512 -10.31 -6.19 9.75
CA ASP A 512 -9.77 -5.89 11.07
C ASP A 512 -8.45 -6.63 11.37
N SER A 513 -8.10 -7.65 10.59
CA SER A 513 -7.07 -8.62 10.95
C SER A 513 -6.43 -9.33 9.74
N ASP A 514 -5.49 -10.26 10.00
CA ASP A 514 -4.88 -11.10 8.96
C ASP A 514 -5.53 -12.48 8.85
N PHE A 515 -6.85 -12.55 9.09
CA PHE A 515 -7.61 -13.79 9.07
C PHE A 515 -8.47 -13.89 7.79
N CYS A 516 -8.45 -15.05 7.15
CA CYS A 516 -9.19 -15.37 5.93
C CYS A 516 -10.26 -16.42 6.19
N ILE A 517 -11.34 -16.41 5.41
CA ILE A 517 -12.38 -17.46 5.44
C ILE A 517 -11.74 -18.79 5.02
N ASP A 518 -11.85 -19.77 5.91
CA ASP A 518 -11.14 -21.05 5.83
C ASP A 518 -12.12 -22.22 6.00
N ALA A 519 -12.13 -23.10 5.00
CA ALA A 519 -12.98 -24.29 4.93
C ALA A 519 -12.19 -25.59 5.16
N TYR A 520 -11.70 -25.80 6.38
CA TYR A 520 -10.92 -26.99 6.72
C TYR A 520 -11.68 -28.33 6.73
N GLU A 521 -13.02 -28.31 6.72
CA GLU A 521 -13.88 -29.50 6.72
C GLU A 521 -14.59 -29.69 5.36
N PRO A 522 -14.03 -30.47 4.42
CA PRO A 522 -14.49 -30.50 3.02
C PRO A 522 -15.70 -31.44 2.78
N TRP A 523 -16.77 -31.32 3.57
CA TRP A 523 -18.01 -32.10 3.43
C TRP A 523 -19.25 -31.23 3.66
N ASN A 524 -20.43 -31.74 3.25
CA ASN A 524 -21.70 -31.04 3.50
C ASN A 524 -21.95 -30.87 5.00
N GLY A 525 -22.08 -29.63 5.43
CA GLY A 525 -22.24 -29.25 6.83
C GLY A 525 -20.92 -29.04 7.57
N GLY A 526 -19.78 -29.13 6.87
CA GLY A 526 -18.46 -28.85 7.41
C GLY A 526 -18.33 -27.41 7.87
N THR A 527 -17.55 -27.22 8.93
CA THR A 527 -17.31 -25.93 9.57
C THR A 527 -16.49 -25.02 8.67
N VAL A 528 -16.97 -23.79 8.48
CA VAL A 528 -16.19 -22.70 7.91
C VAL A 528 -15.86 -21.72 9.03
N HIS A 529 -14.60 -21.35 9.13
CA HIS A 529 -14.09 -20.51 10.21
C HIS A 529 -13.14 -19.46 9.63
N THR A 530 -12.42 -18.74 10.48
CA THR A 530 -11.35 -17.86 10.03
C THR A 530 -10.00 -18.31 10.54
N TRP A 531 -9.00 -18.38 9.65
CA TRP A 531 -7.62 -18.73 9.97
C TRP A 531 -6.63 -17.73 9.36
N GLN A 532 -5.36 -17.74 9.78
CA GLN A 532 -4.36 -16.79 9.25
C GLN A 532 -4.28 -16.91 7.71
N CYS A 533 -4.32 -15.77 7.04
CA CYS A 533 -4.34 -15.69 5.59
C CYS A 533 -3.06 -16.26 4.98
N ASN A 534 -3.21 -17.17 4.02
CA ASN A 534 -2.11 -17.71 3.23
C ASN A 534 -2.60 -17.99 1.81
N SER A 535 -2.05 -17.29 0.82
CA SER A 535 -2.45 -17.44 -0.59
C SER A 535 -2.07 -18.80 -1.20
N ASN A 536 -1.15 -19.54 -0.57
CA ASN A 536 -0.79 -20.90 -0.96
C ASN A 536 -1.70 -21.95 -0.30
N GLU A 537 -2.47 -21.56 0.71
CA GLU A 537 -3.31 -22.47 1.45
C GLU A 537 -4.56 -22.82 0.64
N ARG A 538 -4.83 -24.12 0.49
CA ARG A 538 -5.80 -24.58 -0.51
C ARG A 538 -7.23 -24.34 -0.09
N ASN A 539 -7.52 -24.48 1.20
CA ASN A 539 -8.85 -24.38 1.80
C ASN A 539 -9.32 -22.93 2.09
N GLN A 540 -8.56 -21.93 1.65
CA GLN A 540 -8.88 -20.50 1.84
C GLN A 540 -9.27 -19.77 0.55
N ARG A 541 -9.38 -20.50 -0.57
CA ARG A 541 -9.50 -19.89 -1.90
C ARG A 541 -10.90 -20.08 -2.49
N TRP A 542 -11.53 -18.96 -2.79
CA TRP A 542 -12.92 -18.85 -3.22
C TRP A 542 -13.02 -18.06 -4.52
N ASP A 543 -14.01 -18.41 -5.35
CA ASP A 543 -14.42 -17.68 -6.54
C ASP A 543 -15.85 -17.18 -6.37
N PHE A 544 -16.04 -15.88 -6.52
CA PHE A 544 -17.38 -15.28 -6.54
C PHE A 544 -17.98 -15.34 -7.93
N ASN A 545 -19.11 -16.04 -8.06
CA ASN A 545 -19.93 -16.01 -9.27
C ASN A 545 -20.97 -14.88 -9.17
N SER A 546 -20.79 -13.82 -9.94
CA SER A 546 -21.69 -12.65 -9.91
C SER A 546 -23.08 -12.91 -10.49
N ALA A 547 -23.24 -13.92 -11.35
CA ALA A 547 -24.54 -14.28 -11.92
C ALA A 547 -25.41 -15.03 -10.91
N THR A 548 -24.81 -15.93 -10.13
CA THR A 548 -25.53 -16.74 -9.13
C THR A 548 -25.49 -16.15 -7.73
N GLY A 549 -24.49 -15.32 -7.44
CA GLY A 549 -24.17 -14.80 -6.11
C GLY A 549 -23.42 -15.79 -5.22
N GLN A 550 -22.97 -16.93 -5.74
CA GLN A 550 -22.30 -17.96 -4.92
C GLN A 550 -20.80 -17.69 -4.78
N PHE A 551 -20.27 -17.85 -3.56
CA PHE A 551 -18.84 -18.05 -3.34
C PHE A 551 -18.53 -19.54 -3.42
N VAL A 552 -17.97 -19.94 -4.56
CA VAL A 552 -17.59 -21.32 -4.86
C VAL A 552 -16.16 -21.54 -4.40
N HIS A 553 -15.89 -22.61 -3.66
CA HIS A 553 -14.54 -22.96 -3.29
C HIS A 553 -13.76 -23.44 -4.53
N ARG A 554 -12.53 -22.94 -4.75
CA ARG A 554 -11.75 -23.22 -5.98
C ARG A 554 -11.44 -24.70 -6.18
N GLU A 555 -11.04 -25.37 -5.11
CA GLU A 555 -10.49 -26.73 -5.19
C GLU A 555 -11.32 -27.81 -4.51
N LEU A 556 -12.01 -27.49 -3.41
CA LEU A 556 -12.83 -28.46 -2.69
C LEU A 556 -14.05 -28.87 -3.52
N LYS A 557 -14.20 -30.20 -3.65
CA LYS A 557 -15.35 -30.84 -4.28
C LYS A 557 -15.83 -31.99 -3.39
N MET A 558 -17.14 -32.06 -3.13
CA MET A 558 -17.74 -33.23 -2.48
C MET A 558 -17.51 -34.45 -3.37
N ASP A 559 -16.95 -35.51 -2.75
CA ASP A 559 -16.55 -36.76 -3.41
C ASP A 559 -15.71 -36.56 -4.68
N GLY A 560 -14.95 -35.45 -4.74
CA GLY A 560 -14.12 -35.08 -5.89
C GLY A 560 -14.89 -34.60 -7.13
N ARG A 561 -16.23 -34.49 -7.08
CA ARG A 561 -17.06 -34.23 -8.26
C ARG A 561 -17.91 -32.97 -8.17
N VAL A 562 -18.54 -32.72 -7.02
CA VAL A 562 -19.53 -31.63 -6.88
C VAL A 562 -18.89 -30.41 -6.25
N ALA A 563 -19.00 -29.24 -6.86
CA ALA A 563 -18.45 -28.00 -6.32
C ALA A 563 -19.04 -27.66 -4.94
N MET A 564 -18.22 -27.07 -4.07
CA MET A 564 -18.62 -26.65 -2.72
C MET A 564 -18.77 -25.14 -2.64
N CYS A 565 -19.76 -24.66 -1.91
CA CYS A 565 -20.13 -23.26 -1.78
C CYS A 565 -20.20 -22.85 -0.31
N LEU A 566 -19.96 -21.56 -0.06
CA LEU A 566 -20.21 -20.93 1.24
C LEU A 566 -21.72 -20.83 1.49
N ASP A 567 -22.19 -21.45 2.57
CA ASP A 567 -23.60 -21.65 2.87
C ASP A 567 -23.99 -20.97 4.20
N ALA A 568 -25.03 -20.14 4.16
CA ALA A 568 -25.59 -19.41 5.28
C ALA A 568 -26.84 -20.14 5.82
N ASP A 569 -26.65 -21.23 6.55
CA ASP A 569 -27.75 -21.99 7.15
C ASP A 569 -28.47 -21.16 8.22
N ARG A 570 -29.63 -20.66 7.84
CA ARG A 570 -30.48 -19.83 8.69
C ARG A 570 -31.18 -20.61 9.80
N GLN A 571 -31.45 -21.90 9.59
CA GLN A 571 -32.17 -22.69 10.61
C GLN A 571 -31.26 -23.00 11.78
N ALA A 572 -29.98 -23.29 11.50
CA ALA A 572 -28.99 -23.55 12.53
C ALA A 572 -28.15 -22.31 12.91
N SER A 573 -28.45 -21.13 12.34
CA SER A 573 -27.72 -19.87 12.53
C SER A 573 -26.20 -20.03 12.37
N LYS A 574 -25.77 -20.79 11.36
CA LYS A 574 -24.37 -21.15 11.15
C LYS A 574 -23.93 -20.87 9.72
N VAL A 575 -22.63 -20.65 9.58
CA VAL A 575 -21.95 -20.57 8.28
C VAL A 575 -21.20 -21.88 8.07
N GLN A 576 -21.42 -22.52 6.94
CA GLN A 576 -20.93 -23.87 6.67
C GLN A 576 -20.51 -24.03 5.21
N LEU A 577 -19.88 -25.16 4.92
CA LEU A 577 -19.58 -25.61 3.58
C LEU A 577 -20.70 -26.55 3.12
N TRP A 578 -21.20 -26.36 1.90
CA TRP A 578 -22.24 -27.23 1.32
C TRP A 578 -22.09 -27.34 -0.19
N SER A 579 -22.56 -28.45 -0.77
CA SER A 579 -22.59 -28.65 -2.22
C SER A 579 -23.36 -27.51 -2.90
N CYS A 580 -22.76 -26.90 -3.92
CA CYS A 580 -23.35 -25.76 -4.61
C CYS A 580 -24.72 -26.11 -5.21
N HIS A 581 -25.72 -25.29 -4.91
CA HIS A 581 -27.06 -25.41 -5.46
C HIS A 581 -27.13 -24.89 -6.90
N ASP A 582 -27.95 -25.55 -7.73
CA ASP A 582 -28.28 -25.05 -9.07
C ASP A 582 -29.26 -23.88 -8.93
N MET A 583 -28.77 -22.68 -9.23
CA MET A 583 -29.51 -21.43 -9.10
C MET A 583 -30.41 -21.13 -10.31
N ASN A 584 -30.39 -21.97 -11.36
CA ASN A 584 -31.18 -21.78 -12.58
C ASN A 584 -32.48 -22.60 -12.64
N GLN A 585 -32.69 -23.54 -11.71
CA GLN A 585 -33.96 -24.26 -11.55
C GLN A 585 -34.77 -23.60 -10.42
N ASP A 586 -36.10 -23.63 -10.47
CA ASP A 586 -37.07 -23.14 -9.46
C ASP A 586 -36.59 -21.99 -8.54
N ALA A 587 -36.76 -20.74 -9.01
CA ALA A 587 -36.24 -19.52 -8.39
C ALA A 587 -36.80 -19.19 -6.98
N ASP A 588 -37.92 -19.81 -6.58
CA ASP A 588 -38.64 -19.49 -5.33
C ASP A 588 -38.29 -20.43 -4.16
N ALA A 589 -37.35 -21.36 -4.34
CA ALA A 589 -36.97 -22.30 -3.29
C ALA A 589 -36.08 -21.63 -2.22
N TRP A 590 -36.60 -21.51 -0.98
CA TRP A 590 -35.94 -20.88 0.16
C TRP A 590 -34.50 -21.39 0.41
N TRP A 591 -34.24 -22.68 0.15
CA TRP A 591 -32.95 -23.32 0.37
C TRP A 591 -31.90 -22.98 -0.70
N LYS A 592 -32.23 -22.29 -1.79
CA LYS A 592 -31.23 -21.81 -2.78
C LYS A 592 -30.61 -20.48 -2.40
N ASN A 593 -31.39 -19.65 -1.71
CA ASN A 593 -31.00 -18.28 -1.35
C ASN A 593 -30.01 -18.22 -0.18
N ASN A 594 -29.77 -19.34 0.52
CA ASN A 594 -28.80 -19.43 1.60
C ASN A 594 -27.34 -19.53 1.11
N GLN A 595 -27.09 -19.83 -0.16
CA GLN A 595 -25.75 -19.79 -0.78
C GLN A 595 -25.53 -18.55 -1.65
N ALA A 596 -26.55 -17.69 -1.74
CA ALA A 596 -26.50 -16.46 -2.52
C ALA A 596 -26.05 -15.29 -1.63
N TRP A 597 -24.84 -14.81 -1.90
CA TRP A 597 -24.21 -13.69 -1.26
C TRP A 597 -24.24 -12.46 -2.16
N ARG A 598 -24.36 -11.30 -1.52
CA ARG A 598 -24.34 -9.98 -2.14
C ARG A 598 -23.19 -9.18 -1.52
N PRO A 599 -22.04 -9.13 -2.23
CA PRO A 599 -20.94 -8.22 -1.95
C PRO A 599 -21.38 -6.76 -2.08
N VAL A 600 -21.55 -6.05 -0.96
CA VAL A 600 -21.77 -4.59 -0.94
C VAL A 600 -20.59 -3.86 -0.30
N SER A 601 -20.38 -2.58 -0.60
CA SER A 601 -19.33 -1.83 0.09
C SER A 601 -19.65 -1.61 1.57
N ALA A 602 -18.63 -1.34 2.38
CA ALA A 602 -18.80 -0.93 3.78
C ALA A 602 -19.53 0.42 3.92
N SER A 603 -19.69 1.19 2.84
CA SER A 603 -20.47 2.42 2.85
C SER A 603 -21.96 2.18 2.56
N ALA A 604 -22.35 0.97 2.17
CA ALA A 604 -23.75 0.62 1.96
C ALA A 604 -24.57 0.76 3.25
N ARG A 605 -25.68 1.51 3.19
CA ARG A 605 -26.63 1.69 4.31
C ARG A 605 -28.03 1.28 3.87
N LEU A 606 -28.71 0.52 4.71
CA LEU A 606 -30.11 0.15 4.49
C LEU A 606 -31.02 1.30 4.92
N PHE A 607 -31.97 1.68 4.09
CA PHE A 607 -32.84 2.83 4.33
C PHE A 607 -34.17 2.69 3.60
N LYS A 608 -35.13 3.55 3.98
CA LYS A 608 -36.33 3.84 3.17
C LYS A 608 -36.12 5.13 2.40
N LEU A 609 -36.28 5.11 1.09
CA LEU A 609 -36.16 6.32 0.25
C LEU A 609 -37.47 7.11 0.35
N MET A 610 -37.51 8.13 1.20
CA MET A 610 -38.74 8.85 1.58
C MET A 610 -38.76 10.25 0.99
N ASN A 611 -39.89 10.67 0.43
CA ASN A 611 -40.10 12.05 -0.04
C ASN A 611 -40.76 12.91 1.06
N ASP A 612 -40.76 14.23 0.89
CA ASP A 612 -41.33 15.19 1.85
C ASP A 612 -42.81 14.92 2.18
N ASP A 613 -43.57 14.39 1.22
CA ASP A 613 -44.97 14.00 1.41
C ASP A 613 -45.15 12.66 2.17
N ARG A 614 -44.06 12.12 2.73
CA ARG A 614 -43.96 10.84 3.45
C ARG A 614 -44.23 9.61 2.60
N SER A 615 -44.31 9.73 1.28
CA SER A 615 -44.30 8.55 0.41
C SER A 615 -42.90 7.93 0.34
N VAL A 616 -42.86 6.60 0.37
CA VAL A 616 -41.66 5.79 0.30
C VAL A 616 -41.63 5.11 -1.06
N VAL A 617 -40.47 5.12 -1.72
CA VAL A 617 -40.28 4.42 -3.00
C VAL A 617 -40.47 2.93 -2.78
N GLU A 618 -41.42 2.33 -3.50
CA GLU A 618 -41.75 0.91 -3.47
C GLU A 618 -41.46 0.28 -4.83
N TYR A 619 -40.78 -0.87 -4.81
CA TYR A 619 -40.65 -1.76 -5.95
C TYR A 619 -41.98 -2.47 -6.22
N VAL A 620 -42.52 -2.31 -7.43
CA VAL A 620 -43.70 -3.06 -7.90
C VAL A 620 -43.28 -4.07 -8.96
N ASP A 621 -42.59 -3.59 -10.00
CA ASP A 621 -41.97 -4.42 -11.03
C ASP A 621 -40.75 -3.70 -11.61
N LYS A 622 -40.07 -4.34 -12.58
CA LYS A 622 -38.85 -3.80 -13.18
C LYS A 622 -39.00 -2.37 -13.71
N THR A 623 -40.16 -2.00 -14.22
CA THR A 623 -40.40 -0.69 -14.87
C THR A 623 -41.26 0.25 -14.05
N ASN A 624 -41.78 -0.21 -12.91
CA ASN A 624 -42.70 0.53 -12.06
C ASN A 624 -42.16 0.60 -10.63
N LEU A 625 -41.64 1.78 -10.30
CA LEU A 625 -41.20 2.20 -8.98
C LEU A 625 -42.09 3.37 -8.58
N VAL A 626 -42.81 3.24 -7.46
CA VAL A 626 -43.87 4.20 -7.12
C VAL A 626 -43.82 4.63 -5.66
N GLY A 627 -44.20 5.87 -5.38
CA GLY A 627 -44.34 6.36 -4.02
C GLY A 627 -45.60 5.82 -3.34
N LYS A 628 -45.42 5.09 -2.24
CA LYS A 628 -46.49 4.49 -1.42
C LYS A 628 -46.37 4.89 0.05
N PRO A 629 -47.43 4.81 0.86
CA PRO A 629 -47.30 4.96 2.32
C PRO A 629 -46.28 3.96 2.89
N ALA A 630 -45.53 4.38 3.91
CA ALA A 630 -44.56 3.52 4.58
C ALA A 630 -45.21 2.25 5.14
N SER A 631 -44.58 1.10 4.91
CA SER A 631 -44.97 -0.22 5.41
C SER A 631 -43.72 -0.99 5.89
N LYS A 632 -43.92 -2.23 6.35
CA LYS A 632 -42.83 -3.16 6.70
C LYS A 632 -42.37 -4.02 5.50
N SER A 633 -42.83 -3.69 4.28
CA SER A 633 -42.49 -4.46 3.08
C SER A 633 -41.01 -4.30 2.69
N ASP A 634 -40.37 -5.41 2.34
CA ASP A 634 -39.01 -5.41 1.79
C ASP A 634 -38.92 -4.70 0.44
N ALA A 635 -40.04 -4.56 -0.27
CA ALA A 635 -40.13 -3.76 -1.49
C ALA A 635 -39.88 -2.27 -1.29
N GLN A 636 -39.93 -1.77 -0.04
CA GLN A 636 -39.67 -0.37 0.32
C GLN A 636 -38.27 -0.15 0.91
N LEU A 637 -37.46 -1.20 0.99
CA LEU A 637 -36.12 -1.13 1.57
C LEU A 637 -35.07 -1.08 0.47
N TRP A 638 -34.13 -0.15 0.62
CA TRP A 638 -33.10 0.16 -0.35
C TRP A 638 -31.74 0.21 0.34
N LEU A 639 -30.68 -0.14 -0.39
CA LEU A 639 -29.30 0.03 0.03
C LEU A 639 -28.68 1.13 -0.80
N PHE A 640 -28.14 2.17 -0.16
CA PHE A 640 -27.35 3.19 -0.86
C PHE A 640 -25.88 2.95 -0.58
N ASP A 641 -25.14 2.56 -1.62
CA ASP A 641 -23.70 2.39 -1.59
C ASP A 641 -23.06 3.67 -2.12
N SER A 642 -22.61 4.54 -1.20
CA SER A 642 -22.03 5.83 -1.58
C SER A 642 -20.70 5.69 -2.35
N ALA A 643 -19.95 4.61 -2.13
CA ALA A 643 -18.67 4.37 -2.79
C ALA A 643 -18.90 3.99 -4.26
N LYS A 644 -19.89 3.12 -4.52
CA LYS A 644 -20.32 2.75 -5.89
C LYS A 644 -21.32 3.72 -6.50
N LYS A 645 -21.80 4.69 -5.72
CA LYS A 645 -22.90 5.61 -6.05
C LYS A 645 -24.17 4.88 -6.49
N SER A 646 -24.42 3.66 -6.02
CA SER A 646 -25.54 2.84 -6.48
C SER A 646 -26.65 2.76 -5.44
N ILE A 647 -27.91 2.85 -5.88
CA ILE A 647 -29.08 2.53 -5.06
C ILE A 647 -29.55 1.13 -5.46
N ILE A 648 -29.60 0.20 -4.53
CA ILE A 648 -29.86 -1.23 -4.75
C ILE A 648 -31.15 -1.61 -4.03
N SER A 649 -32.07 -2.29 -4.69
CA SER A 649 -33.30 -2.77 -4.06
C SER A 649 -33.00 -3.89 -3.03
N LYS A 650 -33.66 -3.91 -1.87
CA LYS A 650 -33.61 -5.11 -1.01
C LYS A 650 -34.34 -6.28 -1.67
N TRP A 651 -35.46 -6.00 -2.34
CA TRP A 651 -36.38 -7.01 -2.87
C TRP A 651 -35.76 -7.94 -3.89
N ASN A 652 -35.15 -7.38 -4.93
CA ASN A 652 -34.49 -8.16 -5.99
C ASN A 652 -32.98 -7.87 -6.07
N GLY A 653 -32.54 -6.77 -5.46
CA GLY A 653 -31.25 -6.08 -5.57
C GLY A 653 -30.60 -6.06 -6.94
N GLU A 654 -31.45 -5.73 -7.89
CA GLU A 654 -31.07 -4.91 -9.03
C GLU A 654 -30.77 -3.47 -8.57
N CYS A 655 -30.06 -2.73 -9.40
CA CYS A 655 -29.71 -1.33 -9.19
C CYS A 655 -30.77 -0.42 -9.82
N LEU A 656 -30.98 0.73 -9.20
CA LEU A 656 -31.82 1.81 -9.71
C LEU A 656 -31.16 2.43 -10.94
N ASP A 657 -31.76 2.23 -12.10
CA ASP A 657 -31.20 2.60 -13.39
C ASP A 657 -32.03 3.72 -14.04
N GLY A 658 -31.40 4.87 -14.26
CA GLY A 658 -32.01 6.01 -14.92
C GLY A 658 -31.40 6.26 -16.30
N TYR A 659 -31.48 5.30 -17.22
CA TYR A 659 -30.79 5.36 -18.52
C TYR A 659 -31.12 6.59 -19.40
N GLU A 660 -32.21 7.32 -19.14
CA GLU A 660 -32.57 8.53 -19.89
C GLU A 660 -32.31 9.82 -19.09
N ALA A 661 -31.32 10.62 -19.48
CA ALA A 661 -31.08 11.95 -18.93
C ALA A 661 -31.90 13.02 -19.66
N LYS A 662 -33.23 12.97 -19.49
CA LYS A 662 -34.20 13.92 -20.05
C LYS A 662 -35.35 14.18 -19.09
N GLU A 663 -36.16 15.19 -19.35
CA GLU A 663 -37.36 15.49 -18.56
C GLU A 663 -38.35 14.32 -18.61
N ASN A 664 -38.79 13.85 -17.44
CA ASN A 664 -39.57 12.62 -17.25
C ASN A 664 -38.90 11.36 -17.85
N GLY A 665 -37.57 11.29 -17.83
CA GLY A 665 -36.81 10.11 -18.21
C GLY A 665 -37.17 8.89 -17.37
N ALA A 666 -37.19 7.70 -17.98
CA ALA A 666 -37.56 6.49 -17.28
C ALA A 666 -36.52 6.08 -16.22
N VAL A 667 -37.02 5.60 -15.07
CA VAL A 667 -36.23 4.89 -14.06
C VAL A 667 -36.77 3.48 -13.93
N HIS A 668 -35.90 2.48 -14.02
CA HIS A 668 -36.24 1.07 -13.91
C HIS A 668 -35.22 0.32 -13.05
N MET A 669 -35.45 -0.97 -12.84
CA MET A 669 -34.52 -1.87 -12.16
C MET A 669 -33.73 -2.69 -13.19
N TRP A 670 -32.41 -2.70 -13.05
CA TRP A 670 -31.53 -3.50 -13.90
C TRP A 670 -30.40 -4.12 -13.10
N GLY A 671 -29.82 -5.21 -13.60
CA GLY A 671 -28.66 -5.84 -12.97
C GLY A 671 -27.55 -4.82 -12.72
N CYS A 672 -27.00 -4.82 -11.51
CA CYS A 672 -25.94 -3.90 -11.11
C CYS A 672 -24.67 -4.19 -11.93
N ASN A 673 -24.36 -3.33 -12.89
CA ASN A 673 -23.21 -3.48 -13.79
C ASN A 673 -22.17 -2.36 -13.62
N GLY A 674 -22.47 -1.36 -12.78
CA GLY A 674 -21.55 -0.25 -12.50
C GLY A 674 -21.49 0.81 -13.59
N ASN A 675 -22.37 0.75 -14.59
CA ASN A 675 -22.49 1.77 -15.62
C ASN A 675 -22.99 3.10 -15.03
N ASP A 676 -22.67 4.21 -15.68
CA ASP A 676 -22.96 5.55 -15.14
C ASP A 676 -24.45 5.87 -15.04
N ASN A 677 -25.30 5.19 -15.82
CA ASN A 677 -26.75 5.30 -15.71
C ASN A 677 -27.33 4.75 -14.40
N GLN A 678 -26.57 3.93 -13.67
CA GLN A 678 -26.93 3.35 -12.36
C GLN A 678 -26.31 4.12 -11.18
N LYS A 679 -25.59 5.21 -11.47
CA LYS A 679 -24.88 6.00 -10.47
C LYS A 679 -25.64 7.28 -10.11
N TRP A 680 -25.79 7.50 -8.81
CA TRP A 680 -26.53 8.58 -8.18
C TRP A 680 -25.70 9.22 -7.07
N THR A 681 -25.53 10.55 -7.13
CA THR A 681 -24.87 11.34 -6.10
C THR A 681 -25.93 12.01 -5.24
N TYR A 682 -25.88 11.82 -3.92
CA TYR A 682 -26.79 12.49 -3.00
C TYR A 682 -26.22 13.82 -2.53
N ASN A 683 -26.95 14.91 -2.74
CA ASN A 683 -26.66 16.21 -2.14
C ASN A 683 -27.52 16.36 -0.88
N SER A 684 -26.88 16.40 0.29
CA SER A 684 -27.57 16.47 1.59
C SER A 684 -28.16 17.85 1.88
N GLY A 685 -27.53 18.94 1.41
CA GLY A 685 -28.04 20.30 1.53
C GLY A 685 -29.32 20.51 0.73
N GLU A 686 -29.39 19.89 -0.46
CA GLU A 686 -30.56 19.97 -1.34
C GLU A 686 -31.58 18.85 -1.11
N LYS A 687 -31.19 17.79 -0.37
CA LYS A 687 -31.92 16.53 -0.19
C LYS A 687 -32.30 15.88 -1.52
N ARG A 688 -31.37 15.78 -2.46
CA ARG A 688 -31.62 15.31 -3.84
C ARG A 688 -30.61 14.28 -4.30
N PHE A 689 -31.06 13.36 -5.15
CA PHE A 689 -30.18 12.45 -5.88
C PHE A 689 -29.97 12.98 -7.30
N HIS A 690 -28.75 13.36 -7.64
CA HIS A 690 -28.34 13.74 -8.98
C HIS A 690 -27.82 12.52 -9.73
N LYS A 691 -28.04 12.46 -11.04
CA LYS A 691 -27.36 11.48 -11.87
C LYS A 691 -25.86 11.77 -11.88
N ALA A 692 -25.05 10.75 -11.65
CA ALA A 692 -23.60 10.93 -11.66
C ALA A 692 -23.06 11.26 -13.07
N SER A 693 -23.72 10.76 -14.12
CA SER A 693 -23.35 11.04 -15.52
C SER A 693 -23.72 12.46 -15.99
N ASN A 694 -24.68 13.11 -15.32
CA ASN A 694 -25.15 14.44 -15.66
C ASN A 694 -25.88 15.07 -14.45
N ALA A 695 -25.19 15.96 -13.76
CA ALA A 695 -25.68 16.57 -12.52
C ALA A 695 -26.89 17.49 -12.70
N ASP A 696 -27.24 17.89 -13.93
CA ASP A 696 -28.43 18.70 -14.22
C ASP A 696 -29.74 17.93 -14.04
N TYR A 697 -29.68 16.61 -13.87
CA TYR A 697 -30.83 15.74 -13.76
C TYR A 697 -30.90 15.05 -12.40
N CYS A 698 -32.07 15.12 -11.78
CA CYS A 698 -32.37 14.65 -10.44
C CYS A 698 -33.42 13.52 -10.49
N LEU A 699 -33.35 12.63 -9.50
CA LEU A 699 -34.41 11.68 -9.21
C LEU A 699 -35.66 12.45 -8.76
N ALA A 700 -36.84 12.04 -9.23
CA ALA A 700 -38.09 12.72 -8.93
C ALA A 700 -39.29 11.76 -8.93
N TYR A 701 -40.39 12.17 -8.32
CA TYR A 701 -41.70 11.63 -8.65
C TYR A 701 -42.34 12.38 -9.83
N GLY A 702 -42.85 11.60 -10.80
CA GLY A 702 -43.67 12.05 -11.91
C GLY A 702 -45.17 11.82 -11.66
N GLY A 703 -45.97 11.82 -12.73
CA GLY A 703 -47.40 11.54 -12.65
C GLY A 703 -47.70 10.20 -11.97
N GLY A 704 -48.71 10.17 -11.10
CA GLY A 704 -49.06 8.96 -10.33
C GLY A 704 -48.00 8.53 -9.31
N LYS A 705 -47.07 9.43 -8.93
CA LYS A 705 -45.90 9.14 -8.08
C LYS A 705 -44.97 8.05 -8.63
N LYS A 706 -44.94 7.88 -9.96
CA LYS A 706 -43.94 7.03 -10.59
C LYS A 706 -42.56 7.69 -10.51
N LEU A 707 -41.53 6.93 -10.16
CA LEU A 707 -40.16 7.42 -10.09
C LEU A 707 -39.61 7.68 -11.50
N VAL A 708 -39.05 8.86 -11.71
CA VAL A 708 -38.55 9.36 -12.99
C VAL A 708 -37.29 10.20 -12.80
N VAL A 709 -36.63 10.54 -13.90
CA VAL A 709 -35.58 11.56 -13.97
C VAL A 709 -36.22 12.88 -14.45
N LYS A 710 -35.88 14.00 -13.80
CA LYS A 710 -36.27 15.36 -14.23
C LYS A 710 -35.09 16.31 -14.12
N ARG A 711 -35.17 17.47 -14.76
CA ARG A 711 -34.17 18.52 -14.56
C ARG A 711 -34.20 18.99 -13.10
N CYS A 712 -33.03 19.13 -12.48
CA CYS A 712 -32.91 19.54 -11.09
C CYS A 712 -33.50 20.93 -10.86
N ASN A 713 -34.40 21.06 -9.88
CA ASN A 713 -35.04 22.34 -9.53
C ASN A 713 -35.32 22.43 -8.03
N LEU A 714 -34.59 23.29 -7.30
CA LEU A 714 -34.66 23.45 -5.85
C LEU A 714 -36.08 23.70 -5.28
N ASN A 715 -37.01 24.21 -6.08
CA ASN A 715 -38.39 24.48 -5.67
C ASN A 715 -39.36 23.31 -5.95
N ASP A 716 -38.90 22.24 -6.62
CA ASP A 716 -39.70 21.05 -6.90
C ASP A 716 -39.57 20.03 -5.77
N ALA A 717 -40.61 19.91 -4.93
CA ALA A 717 -40.65 18.98 -3.81
C ALA A 717 -40.73 17.50 -4.25
N SER A 718 -41.11 17.21 -5.51
CA SER A 718 -41.11 15.83 -6.03
C SER A 718 -39.71 15.25 -6.15
N GLN A 719 -38.67 16.10 -6.09
CA GLN A 719 -37.27 15.73 -6.18
C GLN A 719 -36.59 15.61 -4.81
N THR A 720 -37.28 16.01 -3.73
CA THR A 720 -36.72 15.91 -2.38
C THR A 720 -36.83 14.48 -1.87
N PHE A 721 -35.70 13.88 -1.49
CA PHE A 721 -35.65 12.56 -0.89
C PHE A 721 -34.74 12.57 0.34
N VAL A 722 -35.16 11.86 1.38
CA VAL A 722 -34.43 11.68 2.63
C VAL A 722 -34.31 10.20 2.98
N PHE A 723 -33.30 9.89 3.77
CA PHE A 723 -33.08 8.54 4.31
C PHE A 723 -34.02 8.31 5.51
N GLY A 724 -35.08 7.54 5.31
CA GLY A 724 -36.00 7.11 6.36
C GLY A 724 -35.47 5.91 7.15
N SER A 725 -35.91 5.79 8.42
CA SER A 725 -35.50 4.72 9.32
C SER A 725 -36.00 3.34 8.87
N VAL A 726 -35.23 2.32 9.24
CA VAL A 726 -35.54 0.91 9.05
C VAL A 726 -35.75 0.32 10.44
N GLU A 727 -36.97 0.47 10.96
CA GLU A 727 -37.41 -0.15 12.22
C GLU A 727 -37.65 -1.66 12.07
#